data_AF-A0A094AJE2-F1
#
_entry.id   AF-A0A094AJE2-F1
#
_cell.length_a   1.000
_cell.length_b   1.000
_cell.length_c   1.000
_cell.angle_alpha   90.00
_cell.angle_beta   90.00
_cell.angle_gamma   90.00
#
_symmetry.space_group_name_H-M   'P 1'
#
loop_
_entity.id
_entity.type
_entity.pdbx_description
1 polymer ?
#
loop_
_entity_poly.entity_id
_entity_poly.type
_entity_poly.pdbx_seq_one_letter_code
_entity_poly.pdbx_strand_id
1 'polypeptide(L)'
;MVNQLGTFSTQAMGSSSSKQQAKRKASVALLQQNRSNEHERSIRLSDYPLSLINQGKASEATAWCQEQLEKSKSRRGLKHPDTLAAIFDLGISLHHEGKLEESKDVYQRLVLLAEGCHGPYHPMTIIVVHALAADLFALGHNEQAKITFEKELELREKTVGREHPRALGAMMNIAMCLEVQRHFRDAEQMFSKLLPLRVKVCGPNDSLTISTLYSLYRNLVELCRYDEAKKLIGDELLRCDRALGQENELTIQAMDFMHKIYVKQGQIEDACSMLRSALSLSKKVFGPDDKVTKGQQQDLDQLERSLRPQGIDNIGLLQAIAAKEGLPIPADPFAESLSINSLQILGGSTEVSGTTTAGPEVAALTVLKFREKTKHHVAPPVVSSSYKKGDVISLSSVANTSRGGGASAYGWPLLTGSSNTGQIQAKLRQRGAKAPFSSLVERSITAWQSMEYQGKDDKYRQSDAIQVHSKILMSYKNLEQLLMADTHQFWFFQLRESFIGQKLFQQWDSTNLDNYILIPAGDGFLNQLDCIFISHYWHSPSHPDPNGDDLRSVQERLREGFWSHVSYFWIDWTCMPQSNRTETQQKYFKISLKIIPSLIRDCIFLWQLPKFEPRLWILFEIAAYTLTRSRPFSLSDTTRFVAHLSEMNKEGVRLVLIKHGYRCTNQSDSELVIMWLEILLILYKLTRSVRVRREVLNAIDNPMTHTCVHKETGIFVDKRLGIVKHNGESYEFTPMPFAELDKYNSTKHVDIKETFSAELSNALSMAEESGDYIDLERQYDREGEYQISEQLLWRAVAVQHRSLSGGTAALYLLAENLEKQTRYEEAIQLYSRILDMVPSGQDSDSKTTRGTTSQLRALLQKLDLRASFERWKEGSLEGVLGTNLLELLADANVSPDPGASGARMPIRAPRVLTTFDDFISQDKEATKLERDEKFGEALEIRWNIANQIKGFLGPYNLQTRGAICELANLLRRRRNTAAAEKLYWLALALSDGILGTEHKYTLAILNNLAITMGVLRNGEGEKEMLRQLLERWLKVRDLNHSDVFSAKHNLSTCLGPDEAVEISINSNILGERSAKVTIGRTLRK
;
A
#
# COMPACT_ATOMS: atom_id res chain seq x y z
N MET A 1 -52.26 -18.56 1.90
CA MET A 1 -51.42 -19.14 2.97
C MET A 1 -50.09 -19.73 2.48
N VAL A 2 -49.75 -19.61 1.18
CA VAL A 2 -48.44 -20.01 0.60
C VAL A 2 -47.44 -18.83 0.51
N ASN A 3 -47.78 -17.66 1.08
CA ASN A 3 -47.01 -16.40 1.00
C ASN A 3 -46.14 -16.09 2.23
N GLN A 4 -45.88 -17.02 3.16
CA GLN A 4 -45.15 -16.71 4.41
C GLN A 4 -43.80 -17.41 4.61
N LEU A 5 -43.28 -18.16 3.63
CA LEU A 5 -41.99 -18.85 3.76
C LEU A 5 -40.91 -18.20 2.86
N GLY A 6 -40.60 -16.94 3.10
CA GLY A 6 -39.63 -16.24 2.26
C GLY A 6 -39.08 -14.97 2.86
N THR A 7 -38.45 -15.04 4.03
CA THR A 7 -37.40 -14.10 4.47
C THR A 7 -36.68 -14.67 5.69
N PHE A 8 -35.44 -15.09 5.53
CA PHE A 8 -34.48 -15.12 6.63
C PHE A 8 -34.10 -13.67 6.94
N SER A 9 -34.68 -13.08 7.97
CA SER A 9 -34.05 -11.98 8.72
C SER A 9 -34.28 -12.21 10.21
N THR A 10 -33.18 -12.29 10.94
CA THR A 10 -33.15 -12.32 12.40
C THR A 10 -33.57 -10.96 12.97
N GLN A 11 -34.47 -11.00 13.96
CA GLN A 11 -34.83 -9.95 14.92
C GLN A 11 -35.58 -8.69 14.43
N ALA A 12 -36.89 -8.66 14.68
CA ALA A 12 -37.59 -7.48 15.21
C ALA A 12 -38.80 -7.92 16.04
N MET A 13 -38.73 -7.71 17.36
CA MET A 13 -39.87 -7.82 18.28
C MET A 13 -40.79 -6.61 18.12
N GLY A 14 -42.12 -6.83 18.21
CA GLY A 14 -43.04 -5.77 18.64
C GLY A 14 -44.45 -5.79 18.03
N SER A 15 -45.42 -6.26 18.83
CA SER A 15 -46.87 -5.98 18.74
C SER A 15 -47.72 -6.75 17.70
N SER A 16 -48.05 -8.02 18.00
CA SER A 16 -49.22 -8.68 17.38
C SER A 16 -50.49 -8.31 18.15
N SER A 17 -51.40 -7.55 17.52
CA SER A 17 -52.67 -7.14 18.14
C SER A 17 -53.58 -8.33 18.46
N SER A 18 -54.31 -8.23 19.58
CA SER A 18 -55.26 -9.23 20.10
C SER A 18 -56.34 -9.68 19.10
N LYS A 19 -56.66 -8.85 18.10
CA LYS A 19 -57.61 -9.16 17.01
C LYS A 19 -57.11 -10.27 16.08
N GLN A 20 -55.81 -10.40 15.88
CA GLN A 20 -55.21 -11.40 14.98
C GLN A 20 -55.17 -12.79 15.63
N GLN A 21 -55.03 -12.83 16.95
CA GLN A 21 -55.10 -14.05 17.75
C GLN A 21 -56.54 -14.58 17.86
N ALA A 22 -57.53 -13.68 17.96
CA ALA A 22 -58.95 -14.05 17.97
C ALA A 22 -59.43 -14.62 16.62
N LYS A 23 -59.02 -14.01 15.49
CA LYS A 23 -59.32 -14.55 14.15
C LYS A 23 -58.70 -15.93 13.93
N ARG A 24 -57.46 -16.16 14.42
CA ARG A 24 -56.79 -17.47 14.35
C ARG A 24 -57.51 -18.56 15.15
N LYS A 25 -57.98 -18.26 16.37
CA LYS A 25 -58.77 -19.22 17.16
C LYS A 25 -60.11 -19.56 16.51
N ALA A 26 -60.78 -18.57 15.90
CA ALA A 26 -62.04 -18.79 15.19
C ALA A 26 -61.86 -19.68 13.94
N SER A 27 -60.78 -19.49 13.18
CA SER A 27 -60.46 -20.34 12.01
C SER A 27 -60.18 -21.79 12.41
N VAL A 28 -59.48 -22.01 13.53
CA VAL A 28 -59.17 -23.35 14.06
C VAL A 28 -60.42 -24.07 14.55
N ALA A 29 -61.36 -23.37 15.19
CA ALA A 29 -62.65 -23.94 15.60
C ALA A 29 -63.53 -24.33 14.41
N LEU A 30 -63.55 -23.52 13.35
CA LEU A 30 -64.30 -23.82 12.12
C LEU A 30 -63.73 -25.05 11.37
N LEU A 31 -62.41 -25.25 11.45
CA LEU A 31 -61.72 -26.40 10.83
C LEU A 31 -61.95 -27.72 11.56
N GLN A 32 -62.27 -27.71 12.86
CA GLN A 32 -62.60 -28.93 13.59
C GLN A 32 -64.00 -29.47 13.24
N GLN A 33 -64.90 -28.63 12.72
CA GLN A 33 -66.30 -28.97 12.47
C GLN A 33 -66.57 -29.60 11.08
N ASN A 34 -65.70 -29.38 10.09
CA ASN A 34 -65.87 -29.89 8.71
C ASN A 34 -65.06 -31.18 8.43
N ARG A 35 -65.43 -32.29 9.08
CA ARG A 35 -64.72 -33.58 9.01
C ARG A 35 -65.09 -34.52 7.85
N SER A 36 -65.89 -34.10 6.87
CA SER A 36 -66.50 -35.03 5.90
C SER A 36 -66.47 -34.53 4.46
N ASN A 37 -65.30 -34.54 3.79
CA ASN A 37 -65.18 -34.65 2.33
C ASN A 37 -63.74 -35.02 1.92
N GLU A 38 -63.57 -36.14 1.21
CA GLU A 38 -62.27 -36.80 0.99
C GLU A 38 -61.49 -36.34 -0.26
N HIS A 39 -62.09 -35.54 -1.15
CA HIS A 39 -61.46 -35.15 -2.42
C HIS A 39 -60.61 -33.86 -2.37
N GLU A 40 -60.70 -33.04 -1.31
CA GLU A 40 -59.87 -31.82 -1.14
C GLU A 40 -58.59 -32.05 -0.31
N ARG A 41 -58.23 -33.29 0.00
CA ARG A 41 -57.14 -33.61 0.95
C ARG A 41 -55.71 -33.53 0.39
N SER A 42 -55.52 -33.49 -0.93
CA SER A 42 -54.17 -33.65 -1.53
C SER A 42 -53.21 -32.45 -1.36
N ILE A 43 -53.64 -31.33 -0.73
CA ILE A 43 -52.77 -30.15 -0.46
C ILE A 43 -52.87 -29.68 1.02
N ARG A 44 -53.63 -30.37 1.90
CA ARG A 44 -53.84 -29.95 3.30
C ARG A 44 -53.17 -30.89 4.32
N LEU A 45 -51.84 -30.90 4.35
CA LEU A 45 -51.07 -31.49 5.47
C LEU A 45 -50.30 -30.45 6.31
N SER A 46 -50.34 -29.16 5.98
CA SER A 46 -49.38 -28.16 6.49
C SER A 46 -49.80 -27.29 7.69
N ASP A 47 -51.02 -27.39 8.23
CA ASP A 47 -51.48 -26.38 9.21
C ASP A 47 -51.15 -26.74 10.67
N TYR A 48 -51.11 -28.03 11.01
CA TYR A 48 -50.93 -28.47 12.41
C TYR A 48 -49.46 -28.47 12.86
N PRO A 49 -48.48 -29.06 12.13
CA PRO A 49 -47.06 -28.94 12.47
C PRO A 49 -46.60 -27.49 12.54
N LEU A 50 -47.02 -26.66 11.58
CA LEU A 50 -46.69 -25.24 11.54
C LEU A 50 -47.28 -24.47 12.72
N SER A 51 -48.48 -24.84 13.19
CA SER A 51 -49.05 -24.26 14.41
C SER A 51 -48.23 -24.62 15.65
N LEU A 52 -47.72 -25.85 15.76
CA LEU A 52 -46.86 -26.27 16.87
C LEU A 52 -45.51 -25.54 16.85
N ILE A 53 -44.88 -25.41 15.68
CA ILE A 53 -43.64 -24.64 15.49
C ILE A 53 -43.83 -23.18 15.91
N ASN A 54 -44.93 -22.54 15.49
CA ASN A 54 -45.26 -21.17 15.88
C ASN A 54 -45.52 -20.99 17.39
N GLN A 55 -45.80 -22.07 18.11
CA GLN A 55 -45.94 -22.09 19.58
C GLN A 55 -44.61 -22.42 20.29
N GLY A 56 -43.52 -22.59 19.54
CA GLY A 56 -42.21 -23.01 20.07
C GLY A 56 -42.09 -24.50 20.37
N LYS A 57 -43.03 -25.33 19.90
CA LYS A 57 -43.12 -26.77 20.19
C LYS A 57 -42.61 -27.61 19.02
N ALA A 58 -41.36 -27.39 18.61
CA ALA A 58 -40.79 -28.05 17.43
C ALA A 58 -40.69 -29.59 17.57
N SER A 59 -40.27 -30.11 18.73
CA SER A 59 -40.19 -31.56 18.96
C SER A 59 -41.55 -32.27 18.90
N GLU A 60 -42.64 -31.63 19.35
CA GLU A 60 -44.01 -32.16 19.20
C GLU A 60 -44.43 -32.23 17.72
N ALA A 61 -44.03 -31.22 16.93
CA ALA A 61 -44.27 -31.19 15.49
C ALA A 61 -43.50 -32.31 14.76
N THR A 62 -42.24 -32.54 15.12
CA THR A 62 -41.42 -33.62 14.56
C THR A 62 -42.04 -34.99 14.83
N ALA A 63 -42.43 -35.27 16.08
CA ALA A 63 -43.04 -36.53 16.47
C ALA A 63 -44.35 -36.79 15.70
N TRP A 64 -45.20 -35.76 15.56
CA TRP A 64 -46.43 -35.86 14.79
C TRP A 64 -46.15 -36.13 13.30
N CYS A 65 -45.19 -35.43 12.69
CA CYS A 65 -44.83 -35.63 11.28
C CYS A 65 -44.28 -37.04 11.03
N GLN A 66 -43.49 -37.60 11.95
CA GLN A 66 -43.00 -38.97 11.88
C GLN A 66 -44.15 -39.99 11.91
N GLU A 67 -45.12 -39.80 12.80
CA GLU A 67 -46.31 -40.67 12.89
C GLU A 67 -47.15 -40.62 11.60
N GLN A 68 -47.40 -39.41 11.06
CA GLN A 68 -48.15 -39.27 9.81
C GLN A 68 -47.40 -39.82 8.61
N LEU A 69 -46.07 -39.69 8.58
CA LEU A 69 -45.23 -40.24 7.52
C LEU A 69 -45.36 -41.76 7.46
N GLU A 70 -45.24 -42.46 8.59
CA GLU A 70 -45.34 -43.92 8.63
C GLU A 70 -46.75 -44.42 8.25
N LYS A 71 -47.81 -43.71 8.67
CA LYS A 71 -49.19 -43.99 8.23
C LYS A 71 -49.39 -43.78 6.73
N SER A 72 -48.82 -42.71 6.18
CA SER A 72 -48.92 -42.39 4.75
C SER A 72 -48.14 -43.40 3.90
N LYS A 73 -46.91 -43.70 4.31
CA LYS A 73 -46.01 -44.66 3.66
C LYS A 73 -46.58 -46.07 3.61
N SER A 74 -47.17 -46.55 4.71
CA SER A 74 -47.80 -47.89 4.77
C SER A 74 -49.07 -47.99 3.93
N ARG A 75 -49.91 -46.94 3.90
CA ARG A 75 -51.19 -46.96 3.18
C ARG A 75 -51.05 -46.71 1.68
N ARG A 76 -50.13 -45.85 1.27
CA ARG A 76 -50.09 -45.26 -0.09
C ARG A 76 -48.77 -45.45 -0.82
N GLY A 77 -47.73 -45.92 -0.12
CA GLY A 77 -46.39 -46.14 -0.68
C GLY A 77 -45.55 -44.86 -0.76
N LEU A 78 -44.24 -45.05 -0.89
CA LEU A 78 -43.23 -43.98 -0.76
C LEU A 78 -43.33 -42.86 -1.82
N LYS A 79 -43.89 -43.17 -3.01
CA LYS A 79 -43.99 -42.24 -4.15
C LYS A 79 -45.30 -41.44 -4.19
N HIS A 80 -46.21 -41.65 -3.23
CA HIS A 80 -47.49 -40.95 -3.22
C HIS A 80 -47.30 -39.47 -2.82
N PRO A 81 -47.99 -38.50 -3.46
CA PRO A 81 -47.88 -37.06 -3.15
C PRO A 81 -48.03 -36.74 -1.66
N ASP A 82 -49.04 -37.30 -1.00
CA ASP A 82 -49.25 -37.13 0.45
C ASP A 82 -48.11 -37.70 1.32
N THR A 83 -47.35 -38.67 0.83
CA THR A 83 -46.16 -39.19 1.52
C THR A 83 -44.99 -38.22 1.32
N LEU A 84 -44.79 -37.69 0.11
CA LEU A 84 -43.78 -36.65 -0.16
C LEU A 84 -44.02 -35.38 0.65
N ALA A 85 -45.29 -34.94 0.78
CA ALA A 85 -45.66 -33.80 1.62
C ALA A 85 -45.35 -34.06 3.10
N ALA A 86 -45.64 -35.26 3.61
CA ALA A 86 -45.30 -35.62 5.00
C ALA A 86 -43.77 -35.67 5.25
N ILE A 87 -42.98 -36.11 4.27
CA ILE A 87 -41.50 -36.07 4.36
C ILE A 87 -41.02 -34.60 4.39
N PHE A 88 -41.63 -33.74 3.58
CA PHE A 88 -41.30 -32.30 3.57
C PHE A 88 -41.59 -31.63 4.91
N ASP A 89 -42.78 -31.87 5.47
CA ASP A 89 -43.20 -31.32 6.77
C ASP A 89 -42.32 -31.84 7.93
N LEU A 90 -41.84 -33.08 7.83
CA LEU A 90 -40.85 -33.64 8.76
C LEU A 90 -39.53 -32.87 8.70
N GLY A 91 -39.02 -32.58 7.50
CA GLY A 91 -37.81 -31.77 7.32
C GLY A 91 -37.96 -30.38 7.95
N ILE A 92 -39.10 -29.71 7.72
CA ILE A 92 -39.37 -28.39 8.33
C ILE A 92 -39.34 -28.47 9.86
N SER A 93 -39.97 -29.51 10.42
CA SER A 93 -40.03 -29.69 11.87
C SER A 93 -38.63 -29.95 12.46
N LEU A 94 -37.81 -30.77 11.81
CA LEU A 94 -36.42 -31.05 12.19
C LEU A 94 -35.55 -29.79 12.14
N HIS A 95 -35.69 -28.97 11.09
CA HIS A 95 -35.00 -27.69 10.97
C HIS A 95 -35.32 -26.77 12.17
N HIS A 96 -36.61 -26.60 12.49
CA HIS A 96 -37.03 -25.75 13.61
C HIS A 96 -36.72 -26.33 15.00
N GLU A 97 -36.48 -27.64 15.09
CA GLU A 97 -35.98 -28.30 16.30
C GLU A 97 -34.46 -28.12 16.47
N GLY A 98 -33.76 -27.60 15.46
CA GLY A 98 -32.30 -27.43 15.44
C GLY A 98 -31.52 -28.66 14.96
N LYS A 99 -32.21 -29.71 14.49
CA LYS A 99 -31.62 -30.94 13.94
C LYS A 99 -31.32 -30.78 12.44
N LEU A 100 -30.43 -29.84 12.13
CA LEU A 100 -30.14 -29.42 10.75
C LEU A 100 -29.54 -30.54 9.89
N GLU A 101 -28.69 -31.41 10.44
CA GLU A 101 -28.13 -32.55 9.69
C GLU A 101 -29.19 -33.59 9.32
N GLU A 102 -30.10 -33.92 10.25
CA GLU A 102 -31.21 -34.83 9.98
C GLU A 102 -32.17 -34.24 8.95
N SER A 103 -32.44 -32.94 9.04
CA SER A 103 -33.26 -32.19 8.06
C SER A 103 -32.64 -32.21 6.66
N LYS A 104 -31.32 -31.93 6.56
CA LYS A 104 -30.56 -31.99 5.30
C LYS A 104 -30.68 -33.37 4.65
N ASP A 105 -30.46 -34.44 5.41
CA ASP A 105 -30.55 -35.82 4.92
C ASP A 105 -31.96 -36.17 4.44
N VAL A 106 -32.99 -35.70 5.16
CA VAL A 106 -34.40 -35.85 4.75
C VAL A 106 -34.66 -35.13 3.43
N TYR A 107 -34.25 -33.86 3.31
CA TYR A 107 -34.46 -33.10 2.07
C TYR A 107 -33.66 -33.64 0.90
N GLN A 108 -32.42 -34.10 1.10
CA GLN A 108 -31.59 -34.67 0.03
C GLN A 108 -32.25 -35.92 -0.58
N ARG A 109 -32.82 -36.80 0.27
CA ARG A 109 -33.60 -37.95 -0.21
C ARG A 109 -34.90 -37.53 -0.88
N LEU A 110 -35.55 -36.51 -0.33
CA LEU A 110 -36.81 -36.00 -0.89
C LEU A 110 -36.63 -35.34 -2.26
N VAL A 111 -35.52 -34.65 -2.53
CA VAL A 111 -35.21 -34.11 -3.87
C VAL A 111 -35.23 -35.22 -4.91
N LEU A 112 -34.51 -36.33 -4.65
CA LEU A 112 -34.44 -37.47 -5.58
C LEU A 112 -35.82 -38.12 -5.81
N LEU A 113 -36.61 -38.26 -4.74
CA LEU A 113 -37.97 -38.81 -4.82
C LEU A 113 -38.91 -37.88 -5.60
N ALA A 114 -38.88 -36.57 -5.31
CA ALA A 114 -39.72 -35.58 -5.97
C ALA A 114 -39.35 -35.42 -7.46
N GLU A 115 -38.06 -35.37 -7.79
CA GLU A 115 -37.58 -35.38 -9.18
C GLU A 115 -38.04 -36.63 -9.93
N GLY A 116 -37.94 -37.81 -9.30
CA GLY A 116 -38.36 -39.07 -9.93
C GLY A 116 -39.88 -39.23 -10.09
N CYS A 117 -40.69 -38.60 -9.25
CA CYS A 117 -42.16 -38.71 -9.30
C CYS A 117 -42.82 -37.61 -10.13
N HIS A 118 -42.31 -36.39 -10.06
CA HIS A 118 -42.96 -35.20 -10.64
C HIS A 118 -42.09 -34.47 -11.66
N GLY A 119 -40.82 -34.85 -11.81
CA GLY A 119 -39.84 -34.14 -12.61
C GLY A 119 -39.21 -32.94 -11.90
N PRO A 120 -38.14 -32.38 -12.48
CA PRO A 120 -37.36 -31.30 -11.87
C PRO A 120 -38.11 -29.95 -11.78
N TYR A 121 -39.05 -29.70 -12.70
CA TYR A 121 -39.78 -28.43 -12.79
C TYR A 121 -41.04 -28.36 -11.91
N HIS A 122 -41.38 -29.43 -11.21
CA HIS A 122 -42.57 -29.44 -10.37
C HIS A 122 -42.38 -28.55 -9.11
N PRO A 123 -43.40 -27.77 -8.69
CA PRO A 123 -43.28 -26.87 -7.54
C PRO A 123 -42.79 -27.53 -6.26
N MET A 124 -43.20 -28.78 -5.99
CA MET A 124 -42.72 -29.56 -4.85
C MET A 124 -41.20 -29.75 -4.92
N THR A 125 -40.67 -30.19 -6.07
CA THR A 125 -39.24 -30.40 -6.27
C THR A 125 -38.43 -29.12 -6.02
N ILE A 126 -38.88 -28.00 -6.58
CA ILE A 126 -38.22 -26.70 -6.43
C ILE A 126 -38.22 -26.23 -4.97
N ILE A 127 -39.33 -26.43 -4.24
CA ILE A 127 -39.42 -26.07 -2.82
C ILE A 127 -38.48 -26.92 -1.95
N VAL A 128 -38.34 -28.22 -2.26
CA VAL A 128 -37.42 -29.10 -1.52
C VAL A 128 -35.96 -28.75 -1.82
N VAL A 129 -35.62 -28.41 -3.07
CA VAL A 129 -34.27 -27.92 -3.43
C VAL A 129 -33.92 -26.66 -2.65
N HIS A 130 -34.86 -25.72 -2.50
CA HIS A 130 -34.69 -24.53 -1.68
C HIS A 130 -34.41 -24.87 -0.21
N ALA A 131 -35.21 -25.78 0.37
CA ALA A 131 -35.08 -26.17 1.77
C ALA A 131 -33.73 -26.86 2.05
N LEU A 132 -33.28 -27.73 1.12
CA LEU A 132 -31.95 -28.33 1.19
C LEU A 132 -30.83 -27.28 1.14
N ALA A 133 -30.94 -26.29 0.25
CA ALA A 133 -29.96 -25.21 0.15
C ALA A 133 -29.89 -24.35 1.42
N ALA A 134 -31.05 -24.08 2.04
CA ALA A 134 -31.14 -23.35 3.30
C ALA A 134 -30.49 -24.11 4.46
N ASP A 135 -30.69 -25.42 4.57
CA ASP A 135 -30.03 -26.25 5.58
C ASP A 135 -28.52 -26.31 5.37
N LEU A 136 -28.06 -26.47 4.12
CA LEU A 136 -26.64 -26.42 3.79
C LEU A 136 -26.00 -25.09 4.20
N PHE A 137 -26.69 -23.97 3.95
CA PHE A 137 -26.24 -22.64 4.36
C PHE A 137 -26.17 -22.50 5.89
N ALA A 138 -27.22 -22.96 6.60
CA ALA A 138 -27.26 -22.92 8.06
C ALA A 138 -26.16 -23.78 8.73
N LEU A 139 -25.77 -24.89 8.09
CA LEU A 139 -24.65 -25.74 8.51
C LEU A 139 -23.26 -25.15 8.15
N GLY A 140 -23.20 -24.05 7.40
CA GLY A 140 -21.94 -23.43 6.95
C GLY A 140 -21.34 -24.06 5.70
N HIS A 141 -22.04 -24.97 5.03
CA HIS A 141 -21.63 -25.57 3.74
C HIS A 141 -21.92 -24.61 2.57
N ASN A 142 -21.34 -23.42 2.62
CA ASN A 142 -21.70 -22.28 1.76
C ASN A 142 -21.55 -22.55 0.25
N GLU A 143 -20.54 -23.32 -0.18
CA GLU A 143 -20.35 -23.61 -1.60
C GLU A 143 -21.40 -24.59 -2.13
N GLN A 144 -21.74 -25.61 -1.34
CA GLN A 144 -22.80 -26.55 -1.69
C GLN A 144 -24.17 -25.86 -1.67
N ALA A 145 -24.40 -24.97 -0.71
CA ALA A 145 -25.60 -24.14 -0.64
C ALA A 145 -25.71 -23.25 -1.90
N LYS A 146 -24.64 -22.55 -2.29
CA LYS A 146 -24.59 -21.72 -3.49
C LYS A 146 -24.95 -22.51 -4.74
N ILE A 147 -24.31 -23.66 -4.99
CA ILE A 147 -24.60 -24.52 -6.14
C ILE A 147 -26.08 -24.97 -6.13
N THR A 148 -26.62 -25.28 -4.95
CA THR A 148 -28.02 -25.70 -4.81
C THR A 148 -28.99 -24.54 -5.06
N PHE A 149 -28.68 -23.32 -4.60
CA PHE A 149 -29.44 -22.11 -4.90
C PHE A 149 -29.34 -21.70 -6.39
N GLU A 150 -28.21 -21.94 -7.06
CA GLU A 150 -28.07 -21.74 -8.51
C GLU A 150 -28.97 -22.71 -9.29
N LYS A 151 -29.02 -23.99 -8.87
CA LYS A 151 -29.97 -24.97 -9.41
C LYS A 151 -31.43 -24.51 -9.17
N GLU A 152 -31.74 -24.02 -7.98
CA GLU A 152 -33.07 -23.47 -7.67
C GLU A 152 -33.42 -22.29 -8.59
N LEU A 153 -32.48 -21.36 -8.80
CA LEU A 153 -32.66 -20.20 -9.66
C LEU A 153 -32.96 -20.63 -11.10
N GLU A 154 -32.18 -21.57 -11.66
CA GLU A 154 -32.40 -22.08 -13.01
C GLU A 154 -33.81 -22.68 -13.16
N LEU A 155 -34.24 -23.49 -12.19
CA LEU A 155 -35.56 -24.10 -12.19
C LEU A 155 -36.67 -23.04 -12.08
N ARG A 156 -36.47 -22.00 -11.27
CA ARG A 156 -37.43 -20.89 -11.12
C ARG A 156 -37.50 -20.00 -12.36
N GLU A 157 -36.37 -19.68 -12.97
CA GLU A 157 -36.33 -18.89 -14.20
C GLU A 157 -37.08 -19.59 -15.34
N LYS A 158 -36.91 -20.92 -15.48
CA LYS A 158 -37.62 -21.71 -16.49
C LYS A 158 -39.11 -21.90 -16.21
N THR A 159 -39.55 -21.90 -14.96
CA THR A 159 -40.95 -22.20 -14.59
C THR A 159 -41.83 -20.97 -14.45
N VAL A 160 -41.32 -19.91 -13.82
CA VAL A 160 -42.09 -18.71 -13.47
C VAL A 160 -41.46 -17.41 -14.01
N GLY A 161 -40.30 -17.51 -14.66
CA GLY A 161 -39.57 -16.37 -15.18
C GLY A 161 -38.65 -15.72 -14.14
N ARG A 162 -37.65 -15.00 -14.65
CA ARG A 162 -36.58 -14.36 -13.86
C ARG A 162 -37.06 -13.22 -12.95
N GLU A 163 -38.16 -12.57 -13.30
CA GLU A 163 -38.73 -11.46 -12.50
C GLU A 163 -39.66 -11.96 -11.38
N HIS A 164 -39.95 -13.25 -11.30
CA HIS A 164 -40.82 -13.77 -10.24
C HIS A 164 -40.17 -13.61 -8.86
N PRO A 165 -40.89 -13.18 -7.80
CA PRO A 165 -40.32 -12.94 -6.46
C PRO A 165 -39.47 -14.08 -5.90
N ARG A 166 -39.83 -15.32 -6.22
CA ARG A 166 -39.06 -16.50 -5.81
C ARG A 166 -37.71 -16.65 -6.54
N ALA A 167 -37.61 -16.28 -7.82
CA ALA A 167 -36.34 -16.25 -8.54
C ALA A 167 -35.43 -15.16 -7.96
N LEU A 168 -35.99 -13.99 -7.67
CA LEU A 168 -35.28 -12.90 -6.97
C LEU A 168 -34.84 -13.30 -5.55
N GLY A 169 -35.59 -14.18 -4.88
CA GLY A 169 -35.20 -14.79 -3.61
C GLY A 169 -33.97 -15.70 -3.74
N ALA A 170 -33.95 -16.58 -4.74
CA ALA A 170 -32.79 -17.43 -5.01
C ALA A 170 -31.53 -16.62 -5.36
N MET A 171 -31.65 -15.57 -6.19
CA MET A 171 -30.54 -14.64 -6.48
C MET A 171 -29.97 -14.00 -5.21
N MET A 172 -30.84 -13.60 -4.26
CA MET A 172 -30.43 -13.03 -2.97
C MET A 172 -29.61 -14.03 -2.15
N ASN A 173 -30.07 -15.28 -2.08
CA ASN A 173 -29.41 -16.32 -1.31
C ASN A 173 -28.05 -16.70 -1.91
N ILE A 174 -27.93 -16.72 -3.23
CA ILE A 174 -26.63 -16.91 -3.93
C ILE A 174 -25.68 -15.77 -3.55
N ALA A 175 -26.14 -14.52 -3.60
CA ALA A 175 -25.33 -13.36 -3.23
C ALA A 175 -24.89 -13.42 -1.76
N MET A 176 -25.76 -13.83 -0.84
CA MET A 176 -25.41 -14.04 0.56
C MET A 176 -24.37 -15.16 0.76
N CYS A 177 -24.47 -16.26 0.01
CA CYS A 177 -23.44 -17.31 0.06
C CYS A 177 -22.06 -16.76 -0.35
N LEU A 178 -22.03 -15.91 -1.38
CA LEU A 178 -20.80 -15.24 -1.84
C LEU A 178 -20.27 -14.26 -0.79
N GLU A 179 -21.15 -13.50 -0.11
CA GLU A 179 -20.74 -12.60 0.99
C GLU A 179 -20.10 -13.35 2.16
N VAL A 180 -20.69 -14.46 2.60
CA VAL A 180 -20.15 -15.27 3.71
C VAL A 180 -18.78 -15.86 3.35
N GLN A 181 -18.57 -16.17 2.06
CA GLN A 181 -17.27 -16.61 1.54
C GLN A 181 -16.29 -15.45 1.26
N ARG A 182 -16.68 -14.19 1.53
CA ARG A 182 -15.90 -12.98 1.24
C ARG A 182 -15.60 -12.77 -0.26
N HIS A 183 -16.41 -13.34 -1.15
CA HIS A 183 -16.39 -13.08 -2.59
C HIS A 183 -17.20 -11.81 -2.92
N PHE A 184 -16.80 -10.66 -2.33
CA PHE A 184 -17.58 -9.41 -2.38
C PHE A 184 -17.80 -8.86 -3.80
N ARG A 185 -16.88 -9.13 -4.74
CA ARG A 185 -17.04 -8.73 -6.15
C ARG A 185 -18.17 -9.49 -6.84
N ASP A 186 -18.23 -10.79 -6.63
CA ASP A 186 -19.27 -11.63 -7.26
C ASP A 186 -20.63 -11.36 -6.60
N ALA A 187 -20.63 -11.15 -5.27
CA ALA A 187 -21.81 -10.71 -4.54
C ALA A 187 -22.32 -9.35 -5.04
N GLU A 188 -21.44 -8.35 -5.22
CA GLU A 188 -21.78 -7.04 -5.80
C GLU A 188 -22.44 -7.20 -7.16
N GLN A 189 -21.85 -7.98 -8.08
CA GLN A 189 -22.43 -8.23 -9.40
C GLN A 189 -23.82 -8.87 -9.33
N MET A 190 -24.06 -9.75 -8.35
CA MET A 190 -25.36 -10.36 -8.14
C MET A 190 -26.36 -9.34 -7.60
N PHE A 191 -25.98 -8.52 -6.62
CA PHE A 191 -26.84 -7.48 -6.07
C PHE A 191 -27.14 -6.37 -7.07
N SER A 192 -26.18 -5.95 -7.91
CA SER A 192 -26.40 -4.94 -8.95
C SER A 192 -27.32 -5.44 -10.08
N LYS A 193 -27.33 -6.75 -10.34
CA LYS A 193 -28.34 -7.38 -11.22
C LYS A 193 -29.71 -7.53 -10.54
N LEU A 194 -29.73 -7.81 -9.23
CA LEU A 194 -30.96 -8.06 -8.46
C LEU A 194 -31.74 -6.77 -8.16
N LEU A 195 -31.05 -5.68 -7.83
CA LEU A 195 -31.67 -4.44 -7.37
C LEU A 195 -32.65 -3.84 -8.40
N PRO A 196 -32.32 -3.68 -9.69
CA PRO A 196 -33.25 -3.17 -10.69
C PRO A 196 -34.50 -4.06 -10.86
N LEU A 197 -34.33 -5.39 -10.76
CA LEU A 197 -35.42 -6.35 -10.85
C LEU A 197 -36.36 -6.22 -9.64
N ARG A 198 -35.82 -6.08 -8.43
CA ARG A 198 -36.62 -5.86 -7.22
C ARG A 198 -37.35 -4.52 -7.22
N VAL A 199 -36.69 -3.44 -7.67
CA VAL A 199 -37.34 -2.13 -7.86
C VAL A 199 -38.53 -2.25 -8.81
N LYS A 200 -38.39 -2.98 -9.93
CA LYS A 200 -39.47 -3.18 -10.90
C LYS A 200 -40.64 -3.99 -10.35
N VAL A 201 -40.35 -5.05 -9.57
CA VAL A 201 -41.36 -6.03 -9.14
C VAL A 201 -42.03 -5.65 -7.83
N CYS A 202 -41.26 -5.24 -6.83
CA CYS A 202 -41.76 -4.92 -5.49
C CYS A 202 -41.94 -3.41 -5.27
N GLY A 203 -41.32 -2.58 -6.11
CA GLY A 203 -41.24 -1.15 -5.92
C GLY A 203 -39.99 -0.74 -5.12
N PRO A 204 -39.62 0.55 -5.18
CA PRO A 204 -38.38 1.05 -4.59
C PRO A 204 -38.43 1.16 -3.05
N ASN A 205 -39.62 1.25 -2.45
CA ASN A 205 -39.81 1.36 -0.99
C ASN A 205 -40.10 0.02 -0.30
N ASP A 206 -40.09 -1.08 -1.04
CA ASP A 206 -40.30 -2.39 -0.45
C ASP A 206 -39.10 -2.81 0.41
N SER A 207 -39.37 -3.43 1.56
CA SER A 207 -38.34 -3.88 2.51
C SER A 207 -37.29 -4.77 1.86
N LEU A 208 -37.67 -5.61 0.89
CA LEU A 208 -36.74 -6.47 0.16
C LEU A 208 -35.86 -5.68 -0.81
N THR A 209 -36.39 -4.64 -1.44
CA THR A 209 -35.61 -3.75 -2.29
C THR A 209 -34.56 -3.01 -1.48
N ILE A 210 -34.95 -2.47 -0.33
CA ILE A 210 -34.05 -1.77 0.61
C ILE A 210 -32.96 -2.71 1.14
N SER A 211 -33.31 -3.94 1.51
CA SER A 211 -32.33 -4.96 1.94
C SER A 211 -31.29 -5.27 0.86
N THR A 212 -31.70 -5.24 -0.42
CA THR A 212 -30.79 -5.46 -1.57
C THR A 212 -29.88 -4.27 -1.78
N LEU A 213 -30.42 -3.06 -1.68
CA LEU A 213 -29.65 -1.82 -1.73
C LEU A 213 -28.62 -1.75 -0.60
N TYR A 214 -29.00 -2.13 0.63
CA TYR A 214 -28.10 -2.20 1.77
C TYR A 214 -26.98 -3.23 1.55
N SER A 215 -27.31 -4.40 1.02
CA SER A 215 -26.31 -5.43 0.74
C SER A 215 -25.37 -4.98 -0.38
N LEU A 216 -25.89 -4.37 -1.45
CA LEU A 216 -25.06 -3.78 -2.52
C LEU A 216 -24.11 -2.70 -1.98
N TYR A 217 -24.65 -1.77 -1.19
CA TYR A 217 -23.88 -0.74 -0.50
C TYR A 217 -22.74 -1.33 0.33
N ARG A 218 -23.03 -2.32 1.18
CA ARG A 218 -22.02 -2.99 2.02
C ARG A 218 -20.93 -3.62 1.17
N ASN A 219 -21.27 -4.30 0.07
CA ASN A 219 -20.26 -4.88 -0.81
C ASN A 219 -19.41 -3.81 -1.51
N LEU A 220 -20.00 -2.69 -1.93
CA LEU A 220 -19.25 -1.57 -2.51
C LEU A 220 -18.27 -0.97 -1.49
N VAL A 221 -18.66 -0.87 -0.21
CA VAL A 221 -17.77 -0.45 0.88
C VAL A 221 -16.65 -1.44 1.12
N GLU A 222 -16.93 -2.75 1.20
CA GLU A 222 -15.90 -3.80 1.35
C GLU A 222 -14.93 -3.86 0.16
N LEU A 223 -15.36 -3.43 -1.02
CA LEU A 223 -14.53 -3.31 -2.22
C LEU A 223 -13.79 -1.95 -2.32
N CYS A 224 -13.89 -1.09 -1.30
CA CYS A 224 -13.35 0.27 -1.29
C CYS A 224 -13.87 1.17 -2.44
N ARG A 225 -15.04 0.87 -3.02
CA ARG A 225 -15.68 1.66 -4.09
C ARG A 225 -16.64 2.69 -3.49
N TYR A 226 -16.07 3.60 -2.69
CA TYR A 226 -16.83 4.53 -1.86
C TYR A 226 -17.65 5.55 -2.66
N ASP A 227 -17.15 6.03 -3.81
CA ASP A 227 -17.88 7.01 -4.63
C ASP A 227 -19.16 6.41 -5.24
N GLU A 228 -19.10 5.14 -5.63
CA GLU A 228 -20.25 4.41 -6.14
C GLU A 228 -21.27 4.11 -5.03
N ALA A 229 -20.78 3.74 -3.84
CA ALA A 229 -21.62 3.62 -2.64
C ALA A 229 -22.30 4.95 -2.28
N LYS A 230 -21.55 6.05 -2.32
CA LYS A 230 -22.04 7.41 -2.03
C LYS A 230 -23.08 7.85 -3.04
N LYS A 231 -22.87 7.57 -4.32
CA LYS A 231 -23.86 7.83 -5.38
C LYS A 231 -25.13 7.00 -5.16
N LEU A 232 -25.00 5.70 -4.90
CA LEU A 232 -26.14 4.80 -4.68
C LEU A 232 -26.98 5.24 -3.48
N ILE A 233 -26.34 5.49 -2.34
CA ILE A 233 -27.02 5.93 -1.11
C ILE A 233 -27.51 7.38 -1.23
N GLY A 234 -26.76 8.26 -1.90
CA GLY A 234 -27.15 9.65 -2.14
C GLY A 234 -28.37 9.79 -3.03
N ASP A 235 -28.44 9.02 -4.13
CA ASP A 235 -29.60 8.96 -5.02
C ASP A 235 -30.85 8.45 -4.26
N GLU A 236 -30.67 7.43 -3.41
CA GLU A 236 -31.74 6.91 -2.56
C GLU A 236 -32.18 7.90 -1.48
N LEU A 237 -31.24 8.59 -0.84
CA LEU A 237 -31.53 9.64 0.13
C LEU A 237 -32.35 10.77 -0.48
N LEU A 238 -31.94 11.26 -1.67
CA LEU A 238 -32.69 12.28 -2.42
C LEU A 238 -34.10 11.80 -2.80
N ARG A 239 -34.23 10.52 -3.17
CA ARG A 239 -35.51 9.92 -3.53
C ARG A 239 -36.44 9.81 -2.32
N CYS A 240 -35.94 9.29 -1.20
CA CYS A 240 -36.68 9.14 0.05
C CYS A 240 -37.08 10.50 0.65
N ASP A 241 -36.17 11.48 0.64
CA ASP A 241 -36.44 12.85 1.08
C ASP A 241 -37.61 13.48 0.28
N ARG A 242 -37.58 13.36 -1.05
CA ARG A 242 -38.66 13.92 -1.91
C ARG A 242 -39.98 13.16 -1.81
N ALA A 243 -39.95 11.84 -1.69
CA ALA A 243 -41.14 10.99 -1.77
C ALA A 243 -41.81 10.74 -0.42
N LEU A 244 -41.02 10.68 0.66
CA LEU A 244 -41.45 10.26 1.99
C LEU A 244 -41.21 11.33 3.06
N GLY A 245 -40.36 12.32 2.79
CA GLY A 245 -39.98 13.38 3.72
C GLY A 245 -38.81 13.00 4.64
N GLN A 246 -38.22 14.02 5.28
CA GLN A 246 -37.06 13.86 6.18
C GLN A 246 -37.36 13.06 7.45
N GLU A 247 -38.61 13.07 7.91
CA GLU A 247 -39.04 12.35 9.12
C GLU A 247 -39.41 10.88 8.84
N ASN A 248 -39.23 10.39 7.62
CA ASN A 248 -39.44 8.98 7.32
C ASN A 248 -38.26 8.12 7.77
N GLU A 249 -38.56 6.95 8.32
CA GLU A 249 -37.56 5.97 8.77
C GLU A 249 -36.53 5.62 7.69
N LEU A 250 -36.96 5.49 6.43
CA LEU A 250 -36.06 5.14 5.33
C LEU A 250 -35.08 6.28 4.99
N THR A 251 -35.53 7.53 5.12
CA THR A 251 -34.68 8.71 4.92
C THR A 251 -33.60 8.76 6.01
N ILE A 252 -33.98 8.52 7.27
CA ILE A 252 -33.05 8.48 8.41
C ILE A 252 -32.04 7.32 8.26
N GLN A 253 -32.48 6.14 7.81
CA GLN A 253 -31.58 5.01 7.53
C GLN A 253 -30.59 5.31 6.40
N ALA A 254 -31.02 5.95 5.32
CA ALA A 254 -30.13 6.37 4.23
C ALA A 254 -29.07 7.38 4.71
N MET A 255 -29.44 8.31 5.61
CA MET A 255 -28.49 9.24 6.23
C MET A 255 -27.47 8.51 7.11
N ASP A 256 -27.89 7.50 7.88
CA ASP A 256 -26.99 6.68 8.69
C ASP A 256 -25.96 5.91 7.83
N PHE A 257 -26.40 5.38 6.68
CA PHE A 257 -25.50 4.75 5.72
C PHE A 257 -24.53 5.75 5.08
N MET A 258 -25.00 6.95 4.75
CA MET A 258 -24.16 8.01 4.21
C MET A 258 -23.08 8.43 5.20
N HIS A 259 -23.40 8.55 6.49
CA HIS A 259 -22.44 8.77 7.55
C HIS A 259 -21.37 7.66 7.59
N LYS A 260 -21.77 6.38 7.53
CA LYS A 260 -20.83 5.24 7.53
C LYS A 260 -19.89 5.25 6.32
N ILE A 261 -20.35 5.72 5.16
CA ILE A 261 -19.49 5.95 3.99
C ILE A 261 -18.44 7.02 4.30
N TYR A 262 -18.87 8.16 4.84
CA TYR A 262 -17.97 9.26 5.20
C TYR A 262 -16.90 8.82 6.21
N VAL A 263 -17.25 8.01 7.22
CA VAL A 263 -16.29 7.43 8.16
C VAL A 263 -15.25 6.57 7.44
N LYS A 264 -15.67 5.72 6.49
CA LYS A 264 -14.77 4.85 5.73
C LYS A 264 -13.86 5.63 4.76
N GLN A 265 -14.29 6.79 4.28
CA GLN A 265 -13.47 7.71 3.48
C GLN A 265 -12.55 8.61 4.32
N GLY A 266 -12.64 8.57 5.66
CA GLY A 266 -11.89 9.47 6.54
C GLY A 266 -12.42 10.91 6.57
N GLN A 267 -13.61 11.17 6.00
CA GLN A 267 -14.29 12.46 6.02
C GLN A 267 -15.07 12.61 7.33
N ILE A 268 -14.36 12.71 8.45
CA ILE A 268 -14.97 12.63 9.79
C ILE A 268 -15.90 13.81 10.08
N GLU A 269 -15.60 15.01 9.59
CA GLU A 269 -16.48 16.18 9.75
C GLU A 269 -17.82 16.01 9.03
N ASP A 270 -17.80 15.56 7.77
CA ASP A 270 -19.01 15.25 6.99
C ASP A 270 -19.81 14.11 7.64
N ALA A 271 -19.11 13.10 8.17
CA ALA A 271 -19.70 12.00 8.92
C ALA A 271 -20.47 12.51 10.15
N CYS A 272 -19.84 13.39 10.96
CA CYS A 272 -20.48 14.01 12.12
C CYS A 272 -21.66 14.91 11.74
N SER A 273 -21.53 15.70 10.69
CA SER A 273 -22.62 16.57 10.20
C SER A 273 -23.85 15.76 9.78
N MET A 274 -23.63 14.69 9.01
CA MET A 274 -24.68 13.78 8.56
C MET A 274 -25.33 13.05 9.74
N LEU A 275 -24.51 12.54 10.67
CA LEU A 275 -24.99 11.80 11.84
C LEU A 275 -25.76 12.68 12.83
N ARG A 276 -25.34 13.94 13.05
CA ARG A 276 -26.09 14.93 13.85
C ARG A 276 -27.47 15.18 13.25
N SER A 277 -27.53 15.31 11.93
CA SER A 277 -28.79 15.52 11.21
C SER A 277 -29.71 14.30 11.35
N ALA A 278 -29.18 13.09 11.14
CA ALA A 278 -29.91 11.84 11.32
C ALA A 278 -30.41 11.65 12.76
N LEU A 279 -29.56 11.94 13.76
CA LEU A 279 -29.87 11.83 15.18
C LEU A 279 -30.97 12.80 15.62
N SER A 280 -30.96 14.03 15.12
CA SER A 280 -32.00 15.02 15.39
C SER A 280 -33.37 14.54 14.90
N LEU A 281 -33.42 13.96 13.70
CA LEU A 281 -34.64 13.38 13.13
C LEU A 281 -35.05 12.10 13.88
N SER A 282 -34.10 11.22 14.21
CA SER A 282 -34.35 9.99 14.96
C SER A 282 -34.94 10.25 16.35
N LYS A 283 -34.43 11.28 17.06
CA LYS A 283 -34.99 11.74 18.35
C LYS A 283 -36.45 12.20 18.25
N LYS A 284 -36.84 12.80 17.12
CA LYS A 284 -38.22 13.24 16.88
C LYS A 284 -39.15 12.09 16.50
N VAL A 285 -38.68 11.17 15.65
CA VAL A 285 -39.51 10.11 15.05
C VAL A 285 -39.64 8.89 15.96
N PHE A 286 -38.53 8.38 16.51
CA PHE A 286 -38.51 7.16 17.32
C PHE A 286 -38.41 7.45 18.83
N GLY A 287 -38.02 8.66 19.19
CA GLY A 287 -37.75 9.06 20.57
C GLY A 287 -36.29 8.83 20.99
N PRO A 288 -35.87 9.42 22.13
CA PRO A 288 -34.49 9.35 22.61
C PRO A 288 -34.08 7.95 23.10
N ASP A 289 -35.06 7.11 23.49
CA ASP A 289 -34.81 5.80 24.07
C ASP A 289 -34.77 4.65 23.07
N ASP A 290 -35.10 4.91 21.81
CA ASP A 290 -35.06 3.93 20.73
C ASP A 290 -33.64 3.43 20.45
N LYS A 291 -33.52 2.17 20.01
CA LYS A 291 -32.24 1.52 19.73
C LYS A 291 -31.45 2.24 18.64
N VAL A 292 -32.12 2.74 17.60
CA VAL A 292 -31.47 3.47 16.49
C VAL A 292 -30.92 4.80 16.98
N THR A 293 -31.73 5.56 17.73
CA THR A 293 -31.32 6.84 18.31
C THR A 293 -30.14 6.68 19.27
N LYS A 294 -30.13 5.63 20.09
CA LYS A 294 -29.00 5.33 20.99
C LYS A 294 -27.74 4.92 20.22
N GLY A 295 -27.88 4.11 19.18
CA GLY A 295 -26.77 3.73 18.31
C GLY A 295 -26.14 4.95 17.63
N GLN A 296 -26.96 5.82 17.04
CA GLN A 296 -26.50 7.06 16.40
C GLN A 296 -25.82 8.01 17.39
N GLN A 297 -26.33 8.11 18.63
CA GLN A 297 -25.67 8.91 19.68
C GLN A 297 -24.31 8.32 20.06
N GLN A 298 -24.20 7.00 20.20
CA GLN A 298 -22.93 6.33 20.50
C GLN A 298 -21.90 6.50 19.38
N ASP A 299 -22.32 6.33 18.13
CA ASP A 299 -21.47 6.53 16.95
C ASP A 299 -21.00 7.98 16.86
N LEU A 300 -21.88 8.95 17.17
CA LEU A 300 -21.54 10.37 17.18
C LEU A 300 -20.55 10.69 18.30
N ASP A 301 -20.79 10.19 19.51
CA ASP A 301 -19.87 10.36 20.64
C ASP A 301 -18.48 9.76 20.33
N GLN A 302 -18.44 8.62 19.61
CA GLN A 302 -17.18 7.99 19.18
C GLN A 302 -16.46 8.81 18.11
N LEU A 303 -17.18 9.35 17.12
CA LEU A 303 -16.59 10.19 16.09
C LEU A 303 -16.14 11.55 16.63
N GLU A 304 -16.91 12.16 17.51
CA GLU A 304 -16.52 13.41 18.18
C GLU A 304 -15.31 13.20 19.09
N ARG A 305 -15.14 12.02 19.70
CA ARG A 305 -13.88 11.64 20.37
C ARG A 305 -12.70 11.48 19.40
N SER A 306 -12.94 11.09 18.15
CA SER A 306 -11.88 11.06 17.11
C SER A 306 -11.57 12.43 16.49
N LEU A 307 -12.54 13.36 16.49
CA LEU A 307 -12.37 14.76 16.06
C LEU A 307 -11.76 15.65 17.14
N ARG A 308 -11.87 15.26 18.42
CA ARG A 308 -10.96 15.81 19.41
C ARG A 308 -9.57 15.52 18.88
N PRO A 309 -8.70 16.54 18.70
CA PRO A 309 -7.35 16.28 18.29
C PRO A 309 -6.82 15.19 19.21
N GLN A 310 -6.37 14.08 18.64
CA GLN A 310 -5.42 13.20 19.30
C GLN A 310 -4.08 13.94 19.42
N GLY A 311 -4.11 15.13 20.03
CA GLY A 311 -3.17 15.37 21.09
C GLY A 311 -3.31 14.17 22.01
N ILE A 312 -2.28 13.34 22.01
CA ILE A 312 -1.91 12.52 23.16
C ILE A 312 -2.37 13.26 24.41
N ASP A 313 -2.94 12.51 25.36
CA ASP A 313 -3.46 12.86 26.68
C ASP A 313 -2.40 13.53 27.59
N ASN A 314 -1.64 14.48 27.04
CA ASN A 314 -0.63 15.31 27.63
C ASN A 314 -1.28 16.27 28.60
N ILE A 315 -2.57 16.61 28.50
CA ILE A 315 -3.22 17.44 29.52
C ILE A 315 -3.46 16.62 30.79
N GLY A 316 -3.95 15.37 30.68
CA GLY A 316 -4.06 14.47 31.83
C GLY A 316 -2.69 14.13 32.44
N LEU A 317 -1.68 13.90 31.59
CA LEU A 317 -0.30 13.65 32.03
C LEU A 317 0.36 14.90 32.62
N LEU A 318 0.19 16.09 32.02
CA LEU A 318 0.73 17.37 32.50
C LEU A 318 -0.02 17.86 33.75
N GLN A 319 -1.32 17.60 33.89
CA GLN A 319 -2.07 17.88 35.12
C GLN A 319 -1.67 16.91 36.25
N ALA A 320 -1.43 15.64 35.94
CA ALA A 320 -0.90 14.66 36.90
C ALA A 320 0.55 14.98 37.30
N ILE A 321 1.39 15.44 36.36
CA ILE A 321 2.77 15.89 36.61
C ILE A 321 2.76 17.23 37.37
N ALA A 322 1.92 18.20 37.00
CA ALA A 322 1.81 19.49 37.69
C ALA A 322 1.25 19.33 39.12
N ALA A 323 0.31 18.40 39.34
CA ALA A 323 -0.18 18.06 40.68
C ALA A 323 0.85 17.30 41.51
N LYS A 324 1.71 16.49 40.88
CA LYS A 324 2.80 15.74 41.54
C LYS A 324 4.03 16.61 41.83
N GLU A 325 4.27 17.65 41.02
CA GLU A 325 5.44 18.55 41.09
C GLU A 325 5.10 19.97 41.62
N GLY A 326 3.84 20.25 41.98
CA GLY A 326 3.40 21.51 42.60
C GLY A 326 3.41 22.74 41.67
N LEU A 327 3.24 22.55 40.36
CA LEU A 327 3.24 23.63 39.35
C LEU A 327 1.81 24.15 39.06
N PRO A 328 1.63 25.44 38.73
CA PRO A 328 0.32 26.01 38.44
C PRO A 328 -0.31 25.42 37.16
N ILE A 329 -1.60 25.09 37.23
CA ILE A 329 -2.38 24.48 36.14
C ILE A 329 -2.72 25.55 35.08
N PRO A 330 -2.33 25.40 33.80
CA PRO A 330 -2.71 26.35 32.76
C PRO A 330 -4.18 26.19 32.38
N ALA A 331 -4.92 27.30 32.31
CA ALA A 331 -6.26 27.34 31.71
C ALA A 331 -6.17 27.25 30.17
N ASP A 332 -7.18 26.59 29.59
CA ASP A 332 -7.35 26.24 28.18
C ASP A 332 -7.03 27.40 27.18
N PRO A 333 -6.04 27.26 26.28
CA PRO A 333 -5.71 28.26 25.26
C PRO A 333 -6.56 28.16 23.97
N PHE A 334 -7.50 27.22 23.85
CA PHE A 334 -8.26 27.00 22.60
C PHE A 334 -9.72 27.49 22.64
N ALA A 335 -10.10 28.28 23.64
CA ALA A 335 -11.48 28.75 23.77
C ALA A 335 -11.91 29.86 22.78
N GLU A 336 -10.99 30.47 22.00
CA GLU A 336 -11.35 31.50 21.01
C GLU A 336 -10.58 31.36 19.69
N SER A 337 -11.13 30.60 18.74
CA SER A 337 -10.91 30.87 17.29
C SER A 337 -12.00 30.23 16.44
N LEU A 338 -13.20 30.78 16.54
CA LEU A 338 -14.20 30.73 15.47
C LEU A 338 -14.08 32.03 14.66
N SER A 339 -13.92 31.89 13.34
CA SER A 339 -14.02 32.91 12.29
C SER A 339 -13.04 34.09 12.32
N ILE A 340 -12.11 34.15 11.36
CA ILE A 340 -11.75 35.42 10.70
C ILE A 340 -11.55 35.17 9.20
N ASN A 341 -12.40 35.82 8.39
CA ASN A 341 -12.29 35.96 6.94
C ASN A 341 -11.09 36.85 6.55
N SER A 342 -10.59 36.63 5.34
CA SER A 342 -9.62 37.42 4.59
C SER A 342 -9.84 38.95 4.56
N LEU A 343 -8.72 39.69 4.48
CA LEU A 343 -8.47 41.12 4.12
C LEU A 343 -8.23 42.12 5.27
N GLN A 344 -7.17 42.93 5.07
CA GLN A 344 -6.53 43.94 5.94
C GLN A 344 -5.59 43.30 6.98
N ILE A 345 -4.27 43.50 6.93
CA ILE A 345 -3.59 44.75 7.32
C ILE A 345 -2.32 44.94 6.48
N LEU A 346 -2.34 45.99 5.65
CA LEU A 346 -1.16 46.75 5.24
C LEU A 346 -1.23 48.06 6.02
N GLY A 347 -0.12 48.44 6.67
CA GLY A 347 0.12 49.79 7.15
C GLY A 347 0.02 50.00 8.66
N GLY A 348 1.05 50.63 9.24
CA GLY A 348 0.96 51.27 10.55
C GLY A 348 2.12 50.99 11.50
N SER A 349 3.26 51.64 11.24
CA SER A 349 4.26 51.97 12.25
C SER A 349 3.66 52.90 13.31
N THR A 350 3.82 52.61 14.61
CA THR A 350 3.91 53.64 15.66
C THR A 350 4.70 53.11 16.86
N GLU A 351 5.64 53.95 17.28
CA GLU A 351 6.59 53.85 18.39
C GLU A 351 5.94 53.89 19.79
N VAL A 352 6.79 53.67 20.81
CA VAL A 352 6.88 54.34 22.14
C VAL A 352 7.37 53.26 23.14
N SER A 353 8.69 53.07 23.31
CA SER A 353 9.63 53.83 24.17
C SER A 353 9.47 53.58 25.68
N GLY A 354 10.53 53.08 26.31
CA GLY A 354 10.64 52.94 27.77
C GLY A 354 11.99 52.37 28.19
N THR A 355 13.00 53.22 28.24
CA THR A 355 14.40 52.95 28.62
C THR A 355 14.62 52.84 30.13
N THR A 356 15.52 51.94 30.58
CA THR A 356 16.59 52.15 31.62
C THR A 356 17.32 50.81 31.87
N THR A 357 18.48 50.56 31.26
CA THR A 357 19.84 50.73 31.81
C THR A 357 20.12 50.10 33.19
N ALA A 358 20.71 48.91 33.21
CA ALA A 358 21.87 48.58 34.05
C ALA A 358 22.55 47.29 33.54
N GLY A 359 23.87 47.34 33.41
CA GLY A 359 24.73 46.28 32.89
C GLY A 359 25.11 45.18 33.90
N PRO A 360 26.21 44.45 33.65
CA PRO A 360 26.31 43.00 33.88
C PRO A 360 26.80 42.62 35.27
N GLU A 361 25.90 42.39 36.22
CA GLU A 361 26.29 41.89 37.57
C GLU A 361 25.36 40.86 38.21
N VAL A 362 24.45 40.22 37.46
CA VAL A 362 23.53 39.19 38.01
C VAL A 362 23.88 37.76 37.57
N ALA A 363 24.84 37.58 36.67
CA ALA A 363 25.32 36.24 36.27
C ALA A 363 26.31 35.59 37.28
N ALA A 364 26.74 36.31 38.32
CA ALA A 364 27.78 35.84 39.25
C ALA A 364 27.25 35.22 40.55
N LEU A 365 25.94 35.25 40.85
CA LEU A 365 25.40 34.78 42.14
C LEU A 365 24.61 33.45 42.08
N THR A 366 24.27 32.94 40.89
CA THR A 366 23.58 31.64 40.75
C THR A 366 24.56 30.47 40.56
N VAL A 367 25.75 30.74 40.00
CA VAL A 367 26.80 29.72 39.76
C VAL A 367 27.59 29.36 41.03
N LEU A 368 27.52 30.17 42.08
CA LEU A 368 28.19 29.90 43.37
C LEU A 368 27.38 29.04 44.35
N LYS A 369 26.05 28.93 44.20
CA LYS A 369 25.22 28.02 45.02
C LYS A 369 25.05 26.61 44.43
N PHE A 370 25.38 26.41 43.15
CA PHE A 370 25.32 25.08 42.51
C PHE A 370 26.64 24.27 42.64
N ARG A 371 27.76 24.96 42.92
CA ARG A 371 29.10 24.37 43.13
C ARG A 371 29.38 23.84 44.54
N GLU A 372 28.50 24.10 45.51
CA GLU A 372 28.59 23.49 46.86
C GLU A 372 27.91 22.12 46.97
N LYS A 373 27.15 21.68 45.96
CA LYS A 373 26.34 20.43 46.03
C LYS A 373 26.75 19.29 45.11
N THR A 374 27.77 19.44 44.27
CA THR A 374 28.19 18.39 43.33
C THR A 374 29.72 18.30 43.25
N LYS A 375 30.36 17.90 44.35
CA LYS A 375 31.76 17.46 44.31
C LYS A 375 31.84 16.08 43.67
N HIS A 376 32.08 16.01 42.36
CA HIS A 376 33.24 15.28 41.81
C HIS A 376 33.40 15.49 40.30
N HIS A 377 34.65 15.74 39.94
CA HIS A 377 35.19 16.04 38.62
C HIS A 377 35.41 14.78 37.79
N VAL A 378 35.11 14.85 36.49
CA VAL A 378 35.95 14.23 35.46
C VAL A 378 36.15 15.23 34.32
N ALA A 379 37.42 15.49 34.00
CA ALA A 379 37.91 16.35 32.92
C ALA A 379 38.06 15.54 31.61
N PRO A 380 38.00 16.19 30.43
CA PRO A 380 38.15 15.54 29.14
C PRO A 380 39.63 15.44 28.72
N PRO A 381 39.98 14.51 27.82
CA PRO A 381 40.70 14.95 26.61
C PRO A 381 40.20 14.22 25.35
N VAL A 382 39.99 14.91 24.22
CA VAL A 382 40.97 15.32 23.22
C VAL A 382 41.77 14.14 22.64
N VAL A 383 41.52 13.87 21.36
CA VAL A 383 42.23 12.92 20.50
C VAL A 383 43.63 13.46 20.17
N SER A 384 44.66 12.61 20.29
CA SER A 384 45.85 12.72 19.43
C SER A 384 46.52 11.36 19.22
N SER A 385 46.98 11.17 18.00
CA SER A 385 47.66 10.01 17.42
C SER A 385 49.03 9.71 18.03
N SER A 386 49.38 8.42 18.19
CA SER A 386 50.66 7.85 17.72
C SER A 386 50.83 6.38 18.16
N TYR A 387 51.31 5.56 17.23
CA TYR A 387 51.76 4.19 17.44
C TYR A 387 52.94 4.12 18.42
N LYS A 388 52.96 3.10 19.30
CA LYS A 388 54.19 2.38 19.71
C LYS A 388 53.89 0.99 20.30
N LYS A 389 54.95 0.18 20.27
CA LYS A 389 55.06 -1.28 20.22
C LYS A 389 55.42 -1.85 21.61
N GLY A 390 54.88 -3.03 21.96
CA GLY A 390 55.42 -3.96 22.98
C GLY A 390 55.09 -3.67 24.45
N ASP A 391 54.40 -4.58 25.13
CA ASP A 391 55.03 -5.48 26.11
C ASP A 391 54.02 -6.42 26.81
N VAL A 392 54.53 -7.59 27.14
CA VAL A 392 53.89 -8.77 27.73
C VAL A 392 53.98 -8.70 29.25
N ILE A 393 52.88 -8.87 30.00
CA ILE A 393 52.93 -9.41 31.38
C ILE A 393 51.72 -10.32 31.66
N SER A 394 52.04 -11.55 32.07
CA SER A 394 51.20 -12.62 32.61
C SER A 394 51.05 -12.49 34.13
N LEU A 395 50.00 -13.07 34.73
CA LEU A 395 49.92 -13.77 36.04
C LEU A 395 48.42 -13.95 36.39
N SER A 396 47.80 -15.13 36.20
CA SER A 396 47.78 -16.34 37.05
C SER A 396 47.00 -16.21 38.39
N SER A 397 45.83 -16.85 38.40
CA SER A 397 45.30 -17.79 39.43
C SER A 397 45.29 -17.42 40.92
N VAL A 398 44.09 -17.38 41.52
CA VAL A 398 43.76 -18.11 42.77
C VAL A 398 42.30 -18.61 42.71
N ALA A 399 42.14 -19.92 42.90
CA ALA A 399 40.88 -20.65 43.04
C ALA A 399 40.48 -20.75 44.54
N ASN A 400 39.18 -20.74 44.89
CA ASN A 400 38.36 -21.87 45.42
C ASN A 400 37.64 -21.36 46.70
N THR A 401 36.41 -21.67 47.11
CA THR A 401 35.50 -22.81 46.88
C THR A 401 34.06 -22.51 47.36
N SER A 402 33.06 -22.95 46.58
CA SER A 402 31.75 -23.55 46.90
C SER A 402 30.80 -22.98 47.99
N ARG A 403 29.55 -22.63 47.60
CA ARG A 403 28.33 -23.47 47.72
C ARG A 403 27.10 -22.73 47.14
N GLY A 404 26.22 -23.49 46.50
CA GLY A 404 25.20 -23.00 45.57
C GLY A 404 23.84 -22.59 46.15
N GLY A 405 23.04 -22.01 45.26
CA GLY A 405 21.64 -21.63 45.44
C GLY A 405 21.29 -20.59 44.37
N GLY A 406 20.58 -21.00 43.31
CA GLY A 406 20.40 -20.21 42.10
C GLY A 406 19.37 -19.08 42.19
N ALA A 407 19.57 -18.06 41.35
CA ALA A 407 18.54 -17.40 40.54
C ALA A 407 19.20 -16.29 39.69
N SER A 408 18.71 -16.19 38.45
CA SER A 408 18.90 -15.18 37.40
C SER A 408 19.74 -13.92 37.69
N ALA A 409 20.74 -13.68 36.83
CA ALA A 409 21.13 -12.32 36.46
C ALA A 409 21.82 -12.30 35.08
N TYR A 410 21.42 -11.30 34.31
CA TYR A 410 21.90 -10.86 33.02
C TYR A 410 23.43 -10.66 32.98
N GLY A 411 24.03 -10.96 31.83
CA GLY A 411 25.41 -10.61 31.51
C GLY A 411 25.87 -11.22 30.19
N TRP A 412 25.89 -10.41 29.12
CA TRP A 412 26.65 -10.72 27.90
C TRP A 412 28.14 -10.89 28.25
N PRO A 413 28.83 -11.92 27.71
CA PRO A 413 30.28 -11.88 27.60
C PRO A 413 30.68 -11.23 26.28
N LEU A 414 31.56 -10.23 26.36
CA LEU A 414 32.46 -9.87 25.26
C LEU A 414 33.21 -11.13 24.80
N LEU A 415 33.04 -11.54 23.55
CA LEU A 415 33.90 -12.51 22.90
C LEU A 415 34.78 -11.80 21.87
N THR A 416 36.06 -11.76 22.19
CA THR A 416 37.14 -11.42 21.27
C THR A 416 37.22 -12.46 20.15
N GLY A 417 37.39 -11.98 18.92
CA GLY A 417 37.40 -12.80 17.71
C GLY A 417 38.50 -13.85 17.70
N SER A 418 38.10 -15.12 17.57
CA SER A 418 38.90 -16.16 16.93
C SER A 418 37.96 -17.05 16.13
N SER A 419 38.31 -17.29 14.86
CA SER A 419 37.50 -18.02 13.88
C SER A 419 37.25 -19.47 14.29
N ASN A 420 35.99 -19.82 14.59
CA ASN A 420 35.55 -21.18 14.95
C ASN A 420 35.63 -22.20 13.79
N THR A 421 35.90 -21.77 12.56
CA THR A 421 35.95 -22.66 11.37
C THR A 421 37.08 -23.70 11.45
N GLY A 422 38.26 -23.31 11.95
CA GLY A 422 39.43 -24.18 12.02
C GLY A 422 39.31 -25.36 13.01
N GLN A 423 38.57 -25.19 14.10
CA GLN A 423 38.36 -26.26 15.09
C GLN A 423 37.34 -27.31 14.64
N ILE A 424 36.38 -26.93 13.79
CA ILE A 424 35.35 -27.84 13.25
C ILE A 424 35.98 -28.82 12.25
N GLN A 425 36.89 -28.36 11.39
CA GLN A 425 37.61 -29.22 10.44
C GLN A 425 38.57 -30.21 11.12
N ALA A 426 39.26 -29.80 12.19
CA ALA A 426 40.18 -30.67 12.92
C ALA A 426 39.46 -31.85 13.61
N LYS A 427 38.22 -31.63 14.10
CA LYS A 427 37.38 -32.70 14.68
C LYS A 427 36.77 -33.64 13.64
N LEU A 428 36.48 -33.16 12.43
CA LEU A 428 35.89 -33.98 11.36
C LEU A 428 36.92 -34.86 10.64
N ARG A 429 38.19 -34.43 10.53
CA ARG A 429 39.27 -35.23 9.92
C ARG A 429 39.68 -36.47 10.72
N GLN A 430 39.23 -36.62 11.98
CA GLN A 430 39.55 -37.78 12.83
C GLN A 430 38.52 -38.93 12.77
N ARG A 431 37.45 -38.82 11.97
CA ARG A 431 36.45 -39.89 11.77
C ARG A 431 36.57 -40.44 10.35
N GLY A 432 36.69 -41.76 10.19
CA GLY A 432 36.95 -42.46 8.92
C GLY A 432 36.01 -42.08 7.76
N ALA A 433 36.46 -42.34 6.53
CA ALA A 433 35.86 -41.89 5.27
C ALA A 433 34.34 -42.16 5.18
N LYS A 434 33.54 -41.14 5.55
CA LYS A 434 32.09 -41.11 5.31
C LYS A 434 31.82 -40.88 3.82
N ALA A 435 30.68 -41.38 3.32
CA ALA A 435 30.25 -41.09 1.95
C ALA A 435 30.17 -39.55 1.71
N PRO A 436 30.63 -39.03 0.56
CA PRO A 436 30.75 -37.59 0.31
C PRO A 436 29.48 -36.77 0.58
N PHE A 437 28.30 -37.32 0.24
CA PHE A 437 27.01 -36.67 0.48
C PHE A 437 26.65 -36.61 1.98
N SER A 438 26.88 -37.66 2.76
CA SER A 438 26.63 -37.65 4.20
C SER A 438 27.53 -36.66 4.94
N SER A 439 28.77 -36.52 4.47
CA SER A 439 29.73 -35.51 4.96
C SER A 439 29.20 -34.09 4.69
N LEU A 440 28.71 -33.82 3.47
CA LEU A 440 28.08 -32.54 3.11
C LEU A 440 26.90 -32.20 4.03
N VAL A 441 25.99 -33.15 4.28
CA VAL A 441 24.81 -32.95 5.13
C VAL A 441 25.21 -32.58 6.57
N GLU A 442 26.14 -33.32 7.18
CA GLU A 442 26.59 -33.07 8.55
C GLU A 442 27.28 -31.70 8.68
N ARG A 443 28.13 -31.33 7.71
CA ARG A 443 28.77 -30.01 7.70
C ARG A 443 27.76 -28.87 7.55
N SER A 444 26.76 -29.06 6.69
CA SER A 444 25.70 -28.06 6.45
C SER A 444 24.91 -27.79 7.73
N ILE A 445 24.45 -28.84 8.42
CA ILE A 445 23.71 -28.71 9.68
C ILE A 445 24.57 -28.06 10.77
N THR A 446 25.85 -28.43 10.84
CA THR A 446 26.80 -27.81 11.78
C THR A 446 26.98 -26.31 11.50
N ALA A 447 27.08 -25.94 10.22
CA ALA A 447 27.21 -24.54 9.81
C ALA A 447 25.99 -23.71 10.25
N TRP A 448 24.78 -24.23 10.08
CA TRP A 448 23.54 -23.55 10.47
C TRP A 448 23.46 -23.25 11.97
N GLN A 449 24.04 -24.11 12.82
CA GLN A 449 24.09 -23.90 14.27
C GLN A 449 25.06 -22.78 14.68
N SER A 450 26.03 -22.44 13.81
CA SER A 450 27.02 -21.40 14.06
C SER A 450 26.69 -20.05 13.40
N MET A 451 25.77 -20.04 12.44
CA MET A 451 25.34 -18.83 11.73
C MET A 451 24.43 -17.95 12.58
N GLU A 452 24.47 -16.64 12.34
CA GLU A 452 23.45 -15.73 12.86
C GLU A 452 22.15 -15.88 12.05
N TYR A 453 21.15 -16.51 12.67
CA TYR A 453 19.83 -16.66 12.05
C TYR A 453 19.08 -15.33 12.06
N GLN A 454 18.68 -14.86 10.87
CA GLN A 454 17.93 -13.61 10.69
C GLN A 454 16.43 -13.86 10.43
N GLY A 455 15.95 -15.09 10.65
CA GLY A 455 14.53 -15.40 10.51
C GLY A 455 13.68 -14.73 11.59
N LYS A 456 12.43 -14.42 11.22
CA LYS A 456 11.47 -13.70 12.06
C LYS A 456 11.07 -14.58 13.28
N ASP A 457 11.26 -14.04 14.48
CA ASP A 457 10.93 -14.54 15.83
C ASP A 457 12.09 -15.16 16.65
N ASP A 458 12.19 -14.73 17.92
CA ASP A 458 13.07 -15.12 19.06
C ASP A 458 14.05 -16.30 18.87
N LYS A 459 15.22 -16.23 19.52
CA LYS A 459 16.26 -17.29 19.56
C LYS A 459 15.74 -18.73 19.77
N TYR A 460 14.58 -18.91 20.40
CA TYR A 460 13.89 -20.20 20.55
C TYR A 460 13.41 -20.82 19.22
N ARG A 461 13.08 -20.03 18.19
CA ARG A 461 12.64 -20.55 16.87
C ARG A 461 13.78 -20.84 15.91
N GLN A 462 14.98 -20.28 16.12
CA GLN A 462 16.19 -20.69 15.36
C GLN A 462 16.43 -22.20 15.53
N SER A 463 16.30 -22.74 16.76
CA SER A 463 16.44 -24.17 16.99
C SER A 463 15.37 -25.00 16.29
N ASP A 464 14.14 -24.50 16.19
CA ASP A 464 13.05 -25.21 15.52
C ASP A 464 13.21 -25.21 14.00
N ALA A 465 13.56 -24.06 13.40
CA ALA A 465 13.83 -23.95 11.98
C ALA A 465 15.02 -24.84 11.56
N ILE A 466 16.11 -24.84 12.35
CA ILE A 466 17.25 -25.73 12.14
C ILE A 466 16.81 -27.19 12.25
N GLN A 467 15.99 -27.56 13.23
CA GLN A 467 15.51 -28.94 13.39
C GLN A 467 14.64 -29.39 12.21
N VAL A 468 13.74 -28.55 11.72
CA VAL A 468 12.87 -28.85 10.57
C VAL A 468 13.71 -29.06 9.32
N HIS A 469 14.61 -28.13 8.99
CA HIS A 469 15.47 -28.24 7.81
C HIS A 469 16.49 -29.37 7.92
N SER A 470 16.96 -29.68 9.13
CA SER A 470 17.83 -30.84 9.36
C SER A 470 17.11 -32.14 9.06
N LYS A 471 15.86 -32.30 9.52
CA LYS A 471 15.05 -33.49 9.21
C LYS A 471 14.81 -33.64 7.71
N ILE A 472 14.51 -32.54 7.02
CA ILE A 472 14.32 -32.55 5.56
C ILE A 472 15.62 -32.94 4.85
N LEU A 473 16.74 -32.29 5.16
CA LEU A 473 18.01 -32.56 4.50
C LEU A 473 18.51 -33.99 4.76
N MET A 474 18.33 -34.50 5.99
CA MET A 474 18.66 -35.89 6.35
C MET A 474 17.74 -36.92 5.69
N SER A 475 16.57 -36.53 5.19
CA SER A 475 15.64 -37.45 4.51
C SER A 475 16.11 -37.85 3.11
N TYR A 476 16.96 -37.02 2.48
CA TYR A 476 17.54 -37.33 1.17
C TYR A 476 18.66 -38.36 1.31
N LYS A 477 18.62 -39.42 0.50
CA LYS A 477 19.60 -40.52 0.55
C LYS A 477 20.86 -40.24 -0.26
N ASN A 478 20.78 -39.39 -1.27
CA ASN A 478 21.87 -39.04 -2.17
C ASN A 478 21.64 -37.67 -2.83
N LEU A 479 22.66 -37.20 -3.55
CA LEU A 479 22.64 -35.90 -4.25
C LEU A 479 21.54 -35.81 -5.31
N GLU A 480 21.25 -36.90 -6.05
CA GLU A 480 20.23 -36.89 -7.09
C GLU A 480 18.83 -36.62 -6.54
N GLN A 481 18.48 -37.22 -5.40
CA GLN A 481 17.20 -36.96 -4.73
C GLN A 481 17.06 -35.50 -4.28
N LEU A 482 18.16 -34.89 -3.81
CA LEU A 482 18.17 -33.48 -3.43
C LEU A 482 17.99 -32.57 -4.65
N LEU A 483 18.71 -32.83 -5.74
CA LEU A 483 18.61 -32.03 -6.97
C LEU A 483 17.24 -32.15 -7.67
N MET A 484 16.52 -33.25 -7.43
CA MET A 484 15.16 -33.46 -7.96
C MET A 484 14.04 -32.90 -7.10
N ALA A 485 14.34 -32.37 -5.91
CA ALA A 485 13.33 -31.86 -4.98
C ALA A 485 12.55 -30.67 -5.57
N ASP A 486 11.22 -30.67 -5.40
CA ASP A 486 10.34 -29.60 -5.91
C ASP A 486 10.03 -28.52 -4.86
N THR A 487 10.10 -28.87 -3.56
CA THR A 487 9.51 -28.04 -2.48
C THR A 487 10.52 -27.39 -1.55
N HIS A 488 11.63 -28.06 -1.22
CA HIS A 488 12.64 -27.57 -0.27
C HIS A 488 13.98 -27.41 -1.00
N GLN A 489 14.30 -26.16 -1.35
CA GLN A 489 15.51 -25.83 -2.11
C GLN A 489 16.67 -25.49 -1.19
N PHE A 490 17.87 -25.92 -1.59
CA PHE A 490 19.12 -25.63 -0.90
C PHE A 490 20.13 -25.03 -1.88
N TRP A 491 20.85 -24.01 -1.42
CA TRP A 491 21.96 -23.37 -2.13
C TRP A 491 23.28 -24.02 -1.76
N PHE A 492 24.10 -24.35 -2.76
CA PHE A 492 25.50 -24.65 -2.52
C PHE A 492 26.26 -23.36 -2.22
N PHE A 493 27.05 -23.36 -1.15
CA PHE A 493 27.99 -22.29 -0.84
C PHE A 493 29.38 -22.88 -0.65
N GLN A 494 30.40 -22.20 -1.18
CA GLN A 494 31.79 -22.56 -0.95
C GLN A 494 32.26 -22.10 0.42
N LEU A 495 33.05 -22.94 1.08
CA LEU A 495 33.75 -22.58 2.31
C LEU A 495 34.84 -21.53 2.02
N ARG A 496 35.04 -20.58 2.95
CA ARG A 496 36.12 -19.58 2.86
C ARG A 496 37.48 -20.18 2.53
N GLU A 497 37.88 -21.23 3.25
CA GLU A 497 39.20 -21.84 3.07
C GLU A 497 39.36 -22.47 1.68
N SER A 498 38.30 -23.10 1.16
CA SER A 498 38.26 -23.62 -0.21
C SER A 498 38.33 -22.48 -1.25
N PHE A 499 37.60 -21.39 -1.04
CA PHE A 499 37.55 -20.24 -1.95
C PHE A 499 38.83 -19.40 -1.97
N ILE A 500 39.46 -19.20 -0.82
CA ILE A 500 40.73 -18.46 -0.71
C ILE A 500 41.91 -19.33 -1.17
N GLY A 501 41.82 -20.66 -1.02
CA GLY A 501 42.88 -21.59 -1.41
C GLY A 501 42.92 -21.95 -2.90
N GLN A 502 41.85 -21.70 -3.67
CA GLN A 502 41.82 -22.00 -5.10
C GLN A 502 42.72 -21.05 -5.90
N LYS A 503 43.33 -21.59 -6.97
CA LYS A 503 44.21 -20.87 -7.90
C LYS A 503 43.49 -20.34 -9.14
N LEU A 504 42.40 -21.01 -9.53
CA LEU A 504 41.54 -20.71 -10.69
C LEU A 504 40.09 -20.94 -10.25
N PHE A 505 39.12 -20.31 -10.92
CA PHE A 505 37.70 -20.62 -10.65
C PHE A 505 37.41 -22.07 -11.03
N GLN A 506 36.89 -22.83 -10.07
CA GLN A 506 36.49 -24.22 -10.30
C GLN A 506 35.02 -24.28 -10.67
N GLN A 507 34.71 -24.96 -11.77
CA GLN A 507 33.31 -25.25 -12.11
C GLN A 507 32.69 -26.13 -11.02
N TRP A 508 31.40 -25.90 -10.72
CA TRP A 508 30.65 -26.78 -9.83
C TRP A 508 30.75 -28.24 -10.28
N ASP A 509 31.06 -29.14 -9.35
CA ASP A 509 31.27 -30.56 -9.60
C ASP A 509 30.55 -31.41 -8.55
N SER A 510 29.66 -32.28 -9.01
CA SER A 510 28.92 -33.24 -8.16
C SER A 510 29.81 -34.28 -7.47
N THR A 511 31.05 -34.48 -7.93
CA THR A 511 31.99 -35.44 -7.35
C THR A 511 32.85 -34.85 -6.23
N ASN A 512 32.98 -33.51 -6.15
CA ASN A 512 33.81 -32.82 -5.18
C ASN A 512 32.98 -32.00 -4.19
N LEU A 513 32.20 -32.70 -3.36
CA LEU A 513 31.28 -32.07 -2.41
C LEU A 513 31.97 -31.48 -1.16
N ASP A 514 33.24 -31.77 -0.92
CA ASP A 514 33.95 -31.36 0.30
C ASP A 514 34.19 -29.85 0.41
N ASN A 515 34.14 -29.15 -0.72
CA ASN A 515 34.30 -27.69 -0.79
C ASN A 515 33.03 -26.92 -0.43
N TYR A 516 31.89 -27.62 -0.27
CA TYR A 516 30.59 -26.99 -0.16
C TYR A 516 29.89 -27.26 1.17
N ILE A 517 28.97 -26.37 1.49
CA ILE A 517 27.83 -26.58 2.37
C ILE A 517 26.53 -26.29 1.63
N LEU A 518 25.41 -26.75 2.18
CA LEU A 518 24.07 -26.45 1.74
C LEU A 518 23.41 -25.47 2.71
N ILE A 519 22.80 -24.41 2.18
CA ILE A 519 22.02 -23.46 2.97
C ILE A 519 20.57 -23.47 2.46
N PRO A 520 19.55 -23.61 3.33
CA PRO A 520 18.16 -23.51 2.92
C PRO A 520 17.88 -22.18 2.20
N ALA A 521 17.13 -22.23 1.09
CA ALA A 521 16.79 -21.04 0.32
C ALA A 521 15.68 -20.17 0.94
N GLY A 522 15.03 -20.65 2.01
CA GLY A 522 14.00 -19.96 2.77
C GLY A 522 14.34 -19.84 4.25
N ASP A 523 13.46 -19.19 5.01
CA ASP A 523 13.48 -19.17 6.49
C ASP A 523 14.67 -18.46 7.15
N GLY A 524 15.28 -17.46 6.50
CA GLY A 524 16.21 -16.52 7.15
C GLY A 524 17.59 -17.07 7.52
N PHE A 525 17.99 -18.20 6.92
CA PHE A 525 19.34 -18.75 7.06
C PHE A 525 20.38 -17.93 6.30
N LEU A 526 20.01 -17.34 5.17
CA LEU A 526 20.86 -16.38 4.46
C LEU A 526 20.88 -15.07 5.23
N ASN A 527 22.08 -14.54 5.45
CA ASN A 527 22.27 -13.32 6.21
C ASN A 527 23.43 -12.49 5.66
N GLN A 528 23.50 -11.23 6.11
CA GLN A 528 24.48 -10.26 5.64
C GLN A 528 25.81 -10.27 6.40
N LEU A 529 26.05 -11.25 7.26
CA LEU A 529 27.26 -11.37 8.08
C LEU A 529 28.12 -12.55 7.61
N ASP A 530 27.48 -13.69 7.38
CA ASP A 530 28.12 -14.95 7.06
C ASP A 530 28.18 -15.22 5.56
N CYS A 531 27.22 -14.70 4.77
CA CYS A 531 27.01 -15.07 3.37
C CYS A 531 27.30 -13.91 2.40
N ILE A 532 28.08 -14.19 1.35
CA ILE A 532 28.33 -13.25 0.24
C ILE A 532 27.93 -13.85 -1.10
N PHE A 533 27.15 -13.06 -1.85
CA PHE A 533 26.88 -13.23 -3.25
C PHE A 533 27.89 -12.41 -4.05
N ILE A 534 28.63 -13.07 -4.91
CA ILE A 534 29.61 -12.43 -5.78
C ILE A 534 29.08 -12.52 -7.22
N SER A 535 28.71 -11.36 -7.76
CA SER A 535 28.34 -11.20 -9.17
C SER A 535 29.60 -11.28 -10.02
N HIS A 536 29.70 -12.27 -10.89
CA HIS A 536 30.84 -12.45 -11.78
C HIS A 536 30.49 -12.51 -13.25
N TYR A 537 31.49 -12.12 -14.04
CA TYR A 537 31.34 -11.80 -15.43
C TYR A 537 32.16 -12.76 -16.28
N TRP A 538 31.47 -13.68 -16.95
CA TRP A 538 32.09 -14.54 -17.96
C TRP A 538 32.45 -13.68 -19.18
N HIS A 539 33.72 -13.42 -19.45
CA HIS A 539 34.12 -12.63 -20.65
C HIS A 539 33.68 -13.27 -21.97
N SER A 540 33.46 -14.58 -21.96
CA SER A 540 32.84 -15.35 -23.04
C SER A 540 32.06 -16.52 -22.43
N PRO A 541 31.23 -17.25 -23.21
CA PRO A 541 30.54 -18.46 -22.74
C PRO A 541 31.47 -19.53 -22.14
N SER A 542 32.78 -19.44 -22.43
CA SER A 542 33.81 -20.37 -21.97
C SER A 542 34.83 -19.74 -21.01
N HIS A 543 34.57 -18.59 -20.38
CA HIS A 543 35.62 -17.88 -19.62
C HIS A 543 35.49 -17.89 -18.09
N PRO A 544 36.07 -18.90 -17.42
CA PRO A 544 36.23 -18.95 -15.97
C PRO A 544 37.66 -18.65 -15.51
N ASP A 545 38.25 -17.57 -16.03
CA ASP A 545 39.53 -17.04 -15.55
C ASP A 545 40.72 -18.02 -15.70
N PRO A 546 41.21 -18.28 -16.92
CA PRO A 546 42.27 -19.25 -17.20
C PRO A 546 43.62 -18.89 -16.55
N ASN A 547 43.82 -17.62 -16.18
CA ASN A 547 45.05 -17.13 -15.57
C ASN A 547 44.92 -16.87 -14.05
N GLY A 548 43.71 -16.94 -13.49
CA GLY A 548 43.44 -16.64 -12.09
C GLY A 548 43.45 -15.14 -11.77
N ASP A 549 43.35 -14.26 -12.76
CA ASP A 549 43.44 -12.81 -12.60
C ASP A 549 42.21 -12.24 -11.88
N ASP A 550 41.01 -12.65 -12.30
CA ASP A 550 39.74 -12.23 -11.71
C ASP A 550 39.61 -12.75 -10.28
N LEU A 551 39.93 -14.04 -10.09
CA LEU A 551 39.92 -14.70 -8.79
C LEU A 551 40.90 -14.03 -7.81
N ARG A 552 42.14 -13.75 -8.24
CA ARG A 552 43.13 -13.07 -7.40
C ARG A 552 42.65 -11.70 -6.97
N SER A 553 42.07 -10.93 -7.88
CA SER A 553 41.58 -9.58 -7.57
C SER A 553 40.46 -9.61 -6.52
N VAL A 554 39.55 -10.58 -6.65
CA VAL A 554 38.45 -10.79 -5.70
C VAL A 554 38.97 -11.29 -4.36
N GLN A 555 39.90 -12.24 -4.35
CA GLN A 555 40.55 -12.72 -3.14
C GLN A 555 41.31 -11.61 -2.40
N GLU A 556 42.03 -10.74 -3.11
CA GLU A 556 42.73 -9.59 -2.50
C GLU A 556 41.76 -8.66 -1.78
N ARG A 557 40.62 -8.35 -2.40
CA ARG A 557 39.56 -7.56 -1.77
C ARG A 557 38.97 -8.24 -0.55
N LEU A 558 38.93 -9.58 -0.51
CA LEU A 558 38.34 -10.37 0.56
C LEU A 558 39.31 -10.76 1.69
N ARG A 559 40.64 -10.59 1.51
CA ARG A 559 41.67 -11.01 2.48
C ARG A 559 41.73 -10.14 3.72
N GLU A 560 41.49 -8.83 3.61
CA GLU A 560 41.68 -7.87 4.72
C GLU A 560 40.48 -6.91 4.86
N GLY A 561 40.28 -6.38 6.08
CA GLY A 561 39.27 -5.35 6.35
C GLY A 561 37.84 -5.89 6.56
N PHE A 562 36.85 -5.17 6.02
CA PHE A 562 35.42 -5.39 6.26
C PHE A 562 34.96 -6.83 5.99
N TRP A 563 35.55 -7.54 5.02
CA TRP A 563 35.09 -8.88 4.58
C TRP A 563 35.69 -10.08 5.33
N SER A 564 36.50 -9.82 6.34
CA SER A 564 37.24 -10.85 7.10
C SER A 564 36.35 -11.80 7.91
N HIS A 565 35.14 -11.36 8.26
CA HIS A 565 34.16 -12.14 9.04
C HIS A 565 33.28 -13.08 8.18
N VAL A 566 33.25 -12.89 6.85
CA VAL A 566 32.39 -13.67 5.95
C VAL A 566 32.93 -15.09 5.75
N SER A 567 32.07 -16.10 5.92
CA SER A 567 32.47 -17.52 5.95
C SER A 567 32.05 -18.30 4.69
N TYR A 568 31.00 -17.85 3.98
CA TYR A 568 30.38 -18.63 2.90
C TYR A 568 30.22 -17.81 1.63
N PHE A 569 30.71 -18.36 0.51
CA PHE A 569 30.82 -17.67 -0.77
C PHE A 569 29.92 -18.31 -1.81
N TRP A 570 29.13 -17.49 -2.51
CA TRP A 570 28.29 -17.92 -3.62
C TRP A 570 28.68 -17.23 -4.91
N ILE A 571 28.97 -18.05 -5.93
CA ILE A 571 29.19 -17.64 -7.32
C ILE A 571 28.45 -18.65 -8.19
N ASP A 572 27.72 -18.19 -9.20
CA ASP A 572 26.95 -19.03 -10.13
C ASP A 572 27.79 -20.18 -10.73
N TRP A 573 28.99 -19.90 -11.23
CA TRP A 573 29.85 -20.91 -11.86
C TRP A 573 30.37 -21.99 -10.91
N THR A 574 30.64 -21.63 -9.66
CA THR A 574 31.20 -22.55 -8.66
C THR A 574 30.11 -23.24 -7.85
N CYS A 575 28.91 -22.64 -7.72
CA CYS A 575 27.84 -23.12 -6.86
C CYS A 575 26.60 -23.65 -7.61
N MET A 576 26.55 -23.54 -8.94
CA MET A 576 25.46 -24.12 -9.74
C MET A 576 26.01 -24.94 -10.92
N PRO A 577 25.31 -26.02 -11.32
CA PRO A 577 25.69 -26.78 -12.50
C PRO A 577 25.64 -25.90 -13.75
N GLN A 578 26.76 -25.80 -14.45
CA GLN A 578 26.90 -25.05 -15.71
C GLN A 578 26.60 -25.96 -16.92
N SER A 579 26.97 -25.59 -18.14
CA SER A 579 26.66 -26.35 -19.38
C SER A 579 27.01 -27.85 -19.31
N ASN A 580 26.35 -28.67 -20.14
CA ASN A 580 26.38 -30.16 -20.12
C ASN A 580 25.73 -30.77 -18.85
N ARG A 581 24.52 -30.31 -18.54
CA ARG A 581 23.75 -30.76 -17.36
C ARG A 581 23.08 -32.11 -17.59
N THR A 582 23.08 -32.96 -16.58
CA THR A 582 22.15 -34.09 -16.50
C THR A 582 20.70 -33.59 -16.35
N GLU A 583 19.71 -34.46 -16.52
CA GLU A 583 18.31 -34.11 -16.32
C GLU A 583 18.02 -33.59 -14.89
N THR A 584 18.61 -34.26 -13.88
CA THR A 584 18.53 -33.85 -12.47
C THR A 584 19.12 -32.46 -12.22
N GLN A 585 20.31 -32.20 -12.76
CA GLN A 585 20.99 -30.90 -12.66
C GLN A 585 20.25 -29.80 -13.42
N GLN A 586 19.66 -30.11 -14.58
CA GLN A 586 18.88 -29.16 -15.36
C GLN A 586 17.59 -28.74 -14.64
N LYS A 587 16.97 -29.67 -13.89
CA LYS A 587 15.83 -29.38 -13.03
C LYS A 587 16.21 -28.45 -11.88
N TYR A 588 17.26 -28.81 -11.12
CA TYR A 588 17.80 -27.95 -10.06
C TYR A 588 18.13 -26.55 -10.58
N PHE A 589 18.87 -26.44 -11.69
CA PHE A 589 19.23 -25.17 -12.32
C PHE A 589 18.00 -24.29 -12.63
N LYS A 590 16.95 -24.87 -13.23
CA LYS A 590 15.72 -24.13 -13.57
C LYS A 590 14.97 -23.64 -12.33
N ILE A 591 14.94 -24.41 -11.25
CA ILE A 591 14.29 -24.00 -10.00
C ILE A 591 15.13 -22.91 -9.32
N SER A 592 16.44 -23.11 -9.21
CA SER A 592 17.38 -22.13 -8.65
C SER A 592 17.28 -20.77 -9.35
N LEU A 593 17.20 -20.72 -10.69
CA LEU A 593 17.03 -19.46 -11.43
C LEU A 593 15.79 -18.66 -10.99
N LYS A 594 14.69 -19.33 -10.60
CA LYS A 594 13.46 -18.66 -10.17
C LYS A 594 13.60 -18.00 -8.78
N ILE A 595 14.54 -18.46 -7.96
CA ILE A 595 14.74 -18.04 -6.56
C ILE A 595 16.04 -17.26 -6.32
N ILE A 596 16.87 -17.04 -7.35
CA ILE A 596 18.04 -16.13 -7.29
C ILE A 596 17.71 -14.75 -6.67
N PRO A 597 16.52 -14.14 -6.90
CA PRO A 597 16.21 -12.87 -6.26
C PRO A 597 16.32 -12.89 -4.73
N SER A 598 15.97 -13.99 -4.04
CA SER A 598 16.12 -14.07 -2.57
C SER A 598 17.58 -14.06 -2.16
N LEU A 599 18.39 -14.84 -2.87
CA LEU A 599 19.82 -14.98 -2.65
C LEU A 599 20.56 -13.64 -2.71
N ILE A 600 20.28 -12.82 -3.74
CA ILE A 600 20.91 -11.51 -3.92
C ILE A 600 20.52 -10.54 -2.79
N ARG A 601 19.26 -10.58 -2.34
CA ARG A 601 18.73 -9.63 -1.35
C ARG A 601 19.14 -9.94 0.09
N ASP A 602 19.38 -11.22 0.38
CA ASP A 602 19.66 -11.70 1.74
C ASP A 602 21.17 -11.84 2.02
N CYS A 603 22.01 -11.92 0.97
CA CYS A 603 23.47 -11.94 1.12
C CYS A 603 24.09 -10.53 1.02
N ILE A 604 25.34 -10.42 1.47
CA ILE A 604 26.24 -9.35 1.01
C ILE A 604 26.40 -9.43 -0.51
N PHE A 605 26.48 -8.29 -1.21
CA PHE A 605 26.73 -8.26 -2.65
C PHE A 605 28.11 -7.68 -2.97
N LEU A 606 28.84 -8.36 -3.84
CA LEU A 606 30.09 -7.88 -4.42
C LEU A 606 30.03 -7.97 -5.94
N TRP A 607 30.44 -6.90 -6.61
CA TRP A 607 30.64 -6.86 -8.06
C TRP A 607 31.95 -6.17 -8.40
N GLN A 608 32.60 -6.63 -9.47
CA GLN A 608 33.86 -6.07 -9.94
C GLN A 608 34.01 -6.29 -11.45
N LEU A 609 33.97 -5.21 -12.24
CA LEU A 609 34.38 -5.22 -13.65
C LEU A 609 34.99 -3.86 -14.06
N PRO A 610 36.18 -3.83 -14.66
CA PRO A 610 36.83 -2.57 -15.03
C PRO A 610 36.20 -1.83 -16.22
N LYS A 611 35.28 -2.45 -16.98
CA LYS A 611 34.57 -1.83 -18.12
C LYS A 611 33.08 -2.12 -18.05
N PHE A 612 32.24 -1.11 -18.28
CA PHE A 612 30.79 -1.29 -18.34
C PHE A 612 30.37 -2.06 -19.60
N GLU A 613 29.55 -3.09 -19.43
CA GLU A 613 28.86 -3.80 -20.51
C GLU A 613 27.38 -4.03 -20.18
N PRO A 614 26.46 -3.87 -21.15
CA PRO A 614 25.02 -3.92 -20.93
C PRO A 614 24.52 -5.37 -20.80
N ARG A 615 24.80 -6.01 -19.66
CA ARG A 615 24.28 -7.34 -19.33
C ARG A 615 23.04 -7.26 -18.45
N LEU A 616 21.98 -7.92 -18.88
CA LEU A 616 20.66 -7.83 -18.23
C LEU A 616 20.65 -8.45 -16.83
N TRP A 617 21.28 -9.61 -16.63
CA TRP A 617 21.41 -10.23 -15.31
C TRP A 617 22.14 -9.34 -14.29
N ILE A 618 23.24 -8.70 -14.70
CA ILE A 618 24.01 -7.80 -13.83
C ILE A 618 23.20 -6.55 -13.47
N LEU A 619 22.48 -5.98 -14.43
CA LEU A 619 21.57 -4.87 -14.17
C LEU A 619 20.52 -5.25 -13.12
N PHE A 620 19.92 -6.44 -13.26
CA PHE A 620 18.94 -6.94 -12.31
C PHE A 620 19.54 -7.21 -10.93
N GLU A 621 20.72 -7.81 -10.84
CA GLU A 621 21.43 -8.05 -9.58
C GLU A 621 21.71 -6.74 -8.84
N ILE A 622 22.20 -5.73 -9.55
CA ILE A 622 22.40 -4.38 -9.00
C ILE A 622 21.06 -3.77 -8.58
N ALA A 623 20.00 -3.92 -9.38
CA ALA A 623 18.67 -3.41 -9.04
C ALA A 623 18.10 -4.08 -7.78
N ALA A 624 18.16 -5.41 -7.70
CA ALA A 624 17.70 -6.18 -6.56
C ALA A 624 18.46 -5.78 -5.30
N TYR A 625 19.79 -5.64 -5.38
CA TYR A 625 20.60 -5.22 -4.23
C TYR A 625 20.32 -3.77 -3.80
N THR A 626 20.30 -2.83 -4.76
CA THR A 626 20.21 -1.40 -4.47
C THR A 626 18.81 -0.97 -4.07
N LEU A 627 17.77 -1.52 -4.71
CA LEU A 627 16.41 -1.11 -4.44
C LEU A 627 15.88 -1.73 -3.15
N THR A 628 16.35 -2.90 -2.70
CA THR A 628 15.79 -3.53 -1.47
C THR A 628 16.61 -3.26 -0.21
N ARG A 629 17.35 -2.15 -0.17
CA ARG A 629 18.18 -1.74 0.96
C ARG A 629 18.08 -0.24 1.23
N SER A 630 18.20 0.13 2.50
CA SER A 630 18.27 1.53 2.96
C SER A 630 19.65 2.15 2.77
N ARG A 631 20.72 1.33 2.82
CA ARG A 631 22.12 1.73 2.59
C ARG A 631 22.82 0.76 1.64
N PRO A 632 22.59 0.84 0.32
CA PRO A 632 23.46 0.14 -0.62
C PRO A 632 24.84 0.80 -0.61
N PHE A 633 25.91 -0.01 -0.51
CA PHE A 633 27.26 0.53 -0.67
C PHE A 633 27.44 1.02 -2.11
N SER A 634 27.94 2.25 -2.25
CA SER A 634 28.28 2.80 -3.56
C SER A 634 29.56 2.13 -4.07
N LEU A 635 29.41 1.23 -5.04
CA LEU A 635 30.53 0.72 -5.83
C LEU A 635 30.74 1.71 -6.97
N SER A 636 31.92 2.33 -7.07
CA SER A 636 32.26 3.35 -8.10
C SER A 636 31.89 2.93 -9.52
N ASP A 637 31.88 1.63 -9.77
CA ASP A 637 31.70 1.07 -11.09
C ASP A 637 30.20 0.95 -11.45
N THR A 638 29.28 1.05 -10.48
CA THR A 638 27.83 0.76 -10.66
C THR A 638 27.02 1.95 -11.14
N THR A 639 27.62 3.15 -11.16
CA THR A 639 26.92 4.42 -11.42
C THR A 639 26.12 4.41 -12.72
N ARG A 640 26.63 3.77 -13.78
CA ARG A 640 25.91 3.65 -15.07
C ARG A 640 24.67 2.77 -14.96
N PHE A 641 24.75 1.65 -14.25
CA PHE A 641 23.58 0.80 -14.01
C PHE A 641 22.52 1.54 -13.20
N VAL A 642 22.93 2.24 -12.13
CA VAL A 642 22.01 3.05 -11.31
C VAL A 642 21.37 4.18 -12.14
N ALA A 643 22.12 4.83 -13.03
CA ALA A 643 21.58 5.83 -13.95
C ALA A 643 20.52 5.22 -14.89
N HIS A 644 20.77 4.05 -15.46
CA HIS A 644 19.80 3.36 -16.31
C HIS A 644 18.58 2.89 -15.51
N LEU A 645 18.72 2.48 -14.24
CA LEU A 645 17.56 2.18 -13.37
C LEU A 645 16.70 3.42 -13.11
N SER A 646 17.31 4.58 -12.90
CA SER A 646 16.59 5.85 -12.79
C SER A 646 15.87 6.21 -14.09
N GLU A 647 16.48 5.94 -15.24
CA GLU A 647 15.87 6.11 -16.55
C GLU A 647 14.69 5.15 -16.75
N MET A 648 14.82 3.87 -16.37
CA MET A 648 13.75 2.86 -16.44
C MET A 648 12.55 3.23 -15.59
N ASN A 649 12.79 3.84 -14.43
CA ASN A 649 11.71 4.33 -13.58
C ASN A 649 10.87 5.40 -14.27
N LYS A 650 11.43 6.14 -15.24
CA LYS A 650 10.78 7.24 -15.95
C LYS A 650 10.22 6.84 -17.32
N GLU A 651 11.02 6.13 -18.12
CA GLU A 651 10.74 5.84 -19.53
C GLU A 651 10.20 4.40 -19.74
N GLY A 652 10.27 3.54 -18.72
CA GLY A 652 9.87 2.13 -18.78
C GLY A 652 11.04 1.19 -19.07
N VAL A 653 10.95 -0.05 -18.55
CA VAL A 653 12.06 -1.02 -18.55
C VAL A 653 12.49 -1.41 -19.96
N ARG A 654 11.56 -1.93 -20.78
CA ARG A 654 11.88 -2.44 -22.12
C ARG A 654 12.51 -1.40 -23.05
N LEU A 655 12.06 -0.15 -22.97
CA LEU A 655 12.57 0.93 -23.82
C LEU A 655 14.05 1.21 -23.52
N VAL A 656 14.40 1.31 -22.23
CA VAL A 656 15.78 1.56 -21.79
C VAL A 656 16.67 0.35 -22.09
N LEU A 657 16.14 -0.88 -21.96
CA LEU A 657 16.87 -2.09 -22.34
C LEU A 657 17.26 -2.08 -23.83
N ILE A 658 16.33 -1.72 -24.72
CA ILE A 658 16.59 -1.63 -26.17
C ILE A 658 17.59 -0.50 -26.46
N LYS A 659 17.37 0.68 -25.87
CA LYS A 659 18.18 1.89 -26.08
C LYS A 659 19.65 1.67 -25.73
N HIS A 660 19.93 0.99 -24.62
CA HIS A 660 21.29 0.73 -24.14
C HIS A 660 21.82 -0.66 -24.49
N GLY A 661 21.06 -1.45 -25.25
CA GLY A 661 21.50 -2.72 -25.80
C GLY A 661 21.68 -3.85 -24.77
N TYR A 662 20.87 -3.88 -23.72
CA TYR A 662 20.93 -4.91 -22.68
C TYR A 662 20.50 -6.29 -23.20
N ARG A 663 21.28 -7.34 -22.90
CA ARG A 663 21.02 -8.71 -23.38
C ARG A 663 21.32 -9.80 -22.34
N CYS A 664 20.72 -10.96 -22.53
CA CYS A 664 21.07 -12.24 -21.88
C CYS A 664 21.68 -13.20 -22.90
N THR A 665 22.53 -14.13 -22.44
CA THR A 665 23.07 -15.21 -23.29
C THR A 665 21.97 -16.16 -23.76
N ASN A 666 21.01 -16.50 -22.89
CA ASN A 666 19.83 -17.27 -23.25
C ASN A 666 18.60 -16.36 -23.36
N GLN A 667 17.86 -16.48 -24.45
CA GLN A 667 16.66 -15.68 -24.67
C GLN A 667 15.56 -16.03 -23.65
N SER A 668 15.45 -17.29 -23.21
CA SER A 668 14.48 -17.71 -22.19
C SER A 668 14.64 -16.99 -20.85
N ASP A 669 15.87 -16.60 -20.52
CA ASP A 669 16.20 -15.98 -19.24
C ASP A 669 15.83 -14.49 -19.26
N SER A 670 15.82 -13.86 -20.45
CA SER A 670 15.55 -12.43 -20.59
C SER A 670 14.17 -12.03 -20.06
N GLU A 671 13.12 -12.78 -20.38
CA GLU A 671 11.76 -12.48 -19.95
C GLU A 671 11.58 -12.66 -18.44
N LEU A 672 12.24 -13.65 -17.84
CA LEU A 672 12.25 -13.83 -16.38
C LEU A 672 12.91 -12.64 -15.68
N VAL A 673 14.05 -12.17 -16.17
CA VAL A 673 14.77 -11.04 -15.58
C VAL A 673 14.02 -9.73 -15.77
N ILE A 674 13.42 -9.52 -16.95
CA ILE A 674 12.59 -8.34 -17.23
C ILE A 674 11.40 -8.29 -16.26
N MET A 675 10.68 -9.40 -16.08
CA MET A 675 9.58 -9.49 -15.10
C MET A 675 10.04 -9.04 -13.71
N TRP A 676 11.14 -9.60 -13.20
CA TRP A 676 11.63 -9.25 -11.86
C TRP A 676 12.07 -7.78 -11.75
N LEU A 677 12.70 -7.25 -12.79
CA LEU A 677 13.13 -5.86 -12.84
C LEU A 677 11.93 -4.89 -12.86
N GLU A 678 10.88 -5.21 -13.63
CA GLU A 678 9.64 -4.45 -13.68
C GLU A 678 8.91 -4.47 -12.34
N ILE A 679 8.78 -5.63 -11.69
CA ILE A 679 8.19 -5.73 -10.34
C ILE A 679 8.97 -4.89 -9.33
N LEU A 680 10.31 -4.98 -9.32
CA LEU A 680 11.15 -4.21 -8.40
C LEU A 680 10.94 -2.71 -8.56
N LEU A 681 10.91 -2.21 -9.80
CA LEU A 681 10.72 -0.79 -10.08
C LEU A 681 9.29 -0.33 -9.78
N ILE A 682 8.28 -1.15 -10.06
CA ILE A 682 6.89 -0.87 -9.66
C ILE A 682 6.81 -0.75 -8.14
N LEU A 683 7.33 -1.74 -7.38
CA LEU A 683 7.31 -1.70 -5.92
C LEU A 683 8.09 -0.49 -5.36
N TYR A 684 9.20 -0.10 -6.01
CA TYR A 684 9.95 1.12 -5.66
C TYR A 684 9.14 2.41 -5.85
N LYS A 685 8.25 2.46 -6.85
CA LYS A 685 7.31 3.58 -7.05
C LYS A 685 6.19 3.57 -6.02
N LEU A 686 5.65 2.39 -5.71
CA LEU A 686 4.49 2.23 -4.85
C LEU A 686 4.78 2.49 -3.38
N THR A 687 5.98 2.13 -2.91
CA THR A 687 6.33 2.29 -1.49
C THR A 687 7.80 2.61 -1.29
N ARG A 688 8.06 3.55 -0.37
CA ARG A 688 9.42 3.88 0.08
C ARG A 688 9.94 2.89 1.11
N SER A 689 9.04 2.25 1.88
CA SER A 689 9.41 1.28 2.90
C SER A 689 10.20 0.12 2.27
N VAL A 690 11.44 -0.04 2.71
CA VAL A 690 12.30 -1.17 2.32
C VAL A 690 11.69 -2.47 2.86
N ARG A 691 11.14 -2.44 4.08
CA ARG A 691 10.48 -3.57 4.74
C ARG A 691 9.32 -4.09 3.91
N VAL A 692 8.34 -3.24 3.58
CA VAL A 692 7.17 -3.63 2.77
C VAL A 692 7.61 -4.23 1.42
N ARG A 693 8.59 -3.62 0.74
CA ARG A 693 9.09 -4.15 -0.53
C ARG A 693 9.70 -5.54 -0.35
N ARG A 694 10.53 -5.74 0.67
CA ARG A 694 11.12 -7.05 0.97
C ARG A 694 10.07 -8.08 1.33
N GLU A 695 9.03 -7.71 2.08
CA GLU A 695 7.97 -8.64 2.46
C GLU A 695 7.15 -9.12 1.27
N VAL A 696 6.78 -8.20 0.37
CA VAL A 696 6.12 -8.55 -0.89
C VAL A 696 7.03 -9.43 -1.75
N LEU A 697 8.30 -9.04 -1.92
CA LEU A 697 9.27 -9.80 -2.72
C LEU A 697 9.52 -11.20 -2.13
N ASN A 698 9.70 -11.33 -0.82
CA ASN A 698 9.88 -12.61 -0.14
C ASN A 698 8.65 -13.52 -0.27
N ALA A 699 7.45 -12.93 -0.42
CA ALA A 699 6.25 -13.71 -0.69
C ALA A 699 6.24 -14.27 -2.12
N ILE A 700 6.60 -13.46 -3.11
CA ILE A 700 6.53 -13.84 -4.52
C ILE A 700 7.79 -14.55 -5.05
N ASP A 701 8.91 -14.52 -4.32
CA ASP A 701 10.11 -15.31 -4.63
C ASP A 701 9.84 -16.81 -4.59
N ASN A 702 8.86 -17.25 -3.79
CA ASN A 702 8.42 -18.62 -3.84
C ASN A 702 7.84 -18.90 -5.24
N PRO A 703 8.44 -19.84 -6.01
CA PRO A 703 7.98 -20.14 -7.36
C PRO A 703 6.55 -20.67 -7.40
N MET A 704 6.03 -21.15 -6.27
CA MET A 704 4.68 -21.69 -6.09
C MET A 704 3.63 -20.62 -5.78
N THR A 705 4.04 -19.42 -5.37
CA THR A 705 3.12 -18.32 -5.04
C THR A 705 2.71 -17.60 -6.32
N HIS A 706 1.42 -17.60 -6.65
CA HIS A 706 0.89 -16.90 -7.82
C HIS A 706 0.60 -15.45 -7.53
N THR A 707 -0.17 -15.28 -6.46
CA THR A 707 -0.69 -14.00 -6.03
C THR A 707 -0.20 -13.71 -4.62
N CYS A 708 0.14 -12.45 -4.40
CA CYS A 708 0.53 -11.94 -3.09
C CYS A 708 -0.38 -10.78 -2.74
N VAL A 709 -0.88 -10.76 -1.50
CA VAL A 709 -1.65 -9.63 -0.96
C VAL A 709 -0.97 -9.15 0.32
N HIS A 710 -0.43 -7.93 0.28
CA HIS A 710 0.10 -7.25 1.45
C HIS A 710 -1.04 -6.52 2.17
N LYS A 711 -1.40 -6.99 3.38
CA LYS A 711 -2.63 -6.53 4.05
C LYS A 711 -2.60 -5.07 4.48
N GLU A 712 -1.45 -4.55 4.90
CA GLU A 712 -1.33 -3.18 5.44
C GLU A 712 -1.44 -2.11 4.35
N THR A 713 -0.68 -2.29 3.27
CA THR A 713 -0.63 -1.34 2.15
C THR A 713 -1.65 -1.65 1.07
N GLY A 714 -2.27 -2.84 1.09
CA GLY A 714 -3.17 -3.28 0.03
C GLY A 714 -2.47 -3.61 -1.30
N ILE A 715 -1.13 -3.71 -1.32
CA ILE A 715 -0.39 -4.10 -2.52
C ILE A 715 -0.77 -5.54 -2.89
N PHE A 716 -1.34 -5.69 -4.08
CA PHE A 716 -1.67 -6.96 -4.69
C PHE A 716 -0.72 -7.21 -5.86
N VAL A 717 -0.13 -8.41 -5.95
CA VAL A 717 0.71 -8.82 -7.08
C VAL A 717 0.18 -10.11 -7.65
N ASP A 718 0.05 -10.21 -8.96
CA ASP A 718 -0.28 -11.42 -9.72
C ASP A 718 0.78 -11.66 -10.79
N LYS A 719 1.64 -12.68 -10.57
CA LYS A 719 2.72 -13.04 -11.50
C LYS A 719 2.22 -13.69 -12.79
N ARG A 720 1.03 -14.29 -12.78
CA ARG A 720 0.45 -14.96 -13.96
C ARG A 720 -0.15 -13.95 -14.91
N LEU A 721 -0.88 -12.97 -14.39
CA LEU A 721 -1.48 -11.92 -15.21
C LEU A 721 -0.49 -10.79 -15.50
N GLY A 722 0.61 -10.69 -14.77
CA GLY A 722 1.56 -9.60 -14.91
C GLY A 722 1.00 -8.29 -14.36
N ILE A 723 0.33 -8.34 -13.21
CA ILE A 723 -0.40 -7.18 -12.66
C ILE A 723 0.01 -6.91 -11.22
N VAL A 724 0.33 -5.65 -10.90
CA VAL A 724 0.39 -5.13 -9.53
C VAL A 724 -0.74 -4.13 -9.32
N LYS A 725 -1.49 -4.22 -8.22
CA LYS A 725 -2.54 -3.25 -7.86
C LYS A 725 -2.26 -2.61 -6.52
N HIS A 726 -2.52 -1.32 -6.41
CA HIS A 726 -2.38 -0.55 -5.19
C HIS A 726 -3.26 0.71 -5.28
N ASN A 727 -4.03 1.03 -4.24
CA ASN A 727 -4.89 2.23 -4.16
C ASN A 727 -5.77 2.48 -5.40
N GLY A 728 -6.36 1.42 -5.97
CA GLY A 728 -7.23 1.52 -7.16
C GLY A 728 -6.50 1.61 -8.50
N GLU A 729 -5.17 1.73 -8.49
CA GLU A 729 -4.33 1.73 -9.69
C GLU A 729 -3.86 0.31 -10.04
N SER A 730 -3.69 0.06 -11.33
CA SER A 730 -3.19 -1.21 -11.87
C SER A 730 -1.96 -0.95 -12.73
N TYR A 731 -0.87 -1.65 -12.42
CA TYR A 731 0.41 -1.57 -13.09
C TYR A 731 0.67 -2.90 -13.78
N GLU A 732 1.03 -2.84 -15.06
CA GLU A 732 1.32 -4.03 -15.85
C GLU A 732 2.83 -4.29 -15.86
N PHE A 733 3.19 -5.57 -15.82
CA PHE A 733 4.54 -6.07 -16.03
C PHE A 733 4.49 -7.37 -16.83
N THR A 734 5.64 -7.78 -17.34
CA THR A 734 5.82 -9.00 -18.12
C THR A 734 5.38 -10.23 -17.31
N PRO A 735 4.35 -10.98 -17.73
CA PRO A 735 3.92 -12.17 -17.01
C PRO A 735 5.03 -13.22 -16.89
N MET A 736 4.98 -14.02 -15.83
CA MET A 736 5.97 -15.07 -15.62
C MET A 736 5.97 -16.07 -16.78
N PRO A 737 7.11 -16.31 -17.45
CA PRO A 737 7.17 -17.04 -18.73
C PRO A 737 7.08 -18.58 -18.62
N PHE A 738 6.69 -19.14 -17.47
CA PHE A 738 6.69 -20.58 -17.22
C PHE A 738 5.28 -21.17 -17.11
N ALA A 739 4.95 -22.13 -17.99
CA ALA A 739 3.66 -22.83 -18.03
C ALA A 739 3.37 -23.73 -16.79
N GLU A 740 4.32 -23.88 -15.87
CA GLU A 740 4.21 -24.75 -14.69
C GLU A 740 3.38 -24.14 -13.54
N LEU A 741 3.05 -22.85 -13.62
CA LEU A 741 2.20 -22.15 -12.64
C LEU A 741 0.81 -22.81 -12.55
N ASP A 742 0.24 -23.29 -13.66
CA ASP A 742 -1.09 -23.91 -13.65
C ASP A 742 -1.22 -25.15 -12.76
N LYS A 743 -0.10 -25.74 -12.28
CA LYS A 743 -0.12 -26.86 -11.33
C LYS A 743 -0.44 -26.45 -9.89
N TYR A 744 -0.26 -25.18 -9.51
CA TYR A 744 -0.31 -24.76 -8.10
C TYR A 744 -0.95 -23.39 -7.92
N ASN A 745 -2.26 -23.32 -7.67
CA ASN A 745 -2.93 -22.04 -7.45
C ASN A 745 -2.83 -21.59 -5.98
N SER A 746 -1.71 -20.96 -5.60
CA SER A 746 -1.53 -20.47 -4.22
C SER A 746 -1.52 -18.94 -4.11
N THR A 747 -2.41 -18.42 -3.27
CA THR A 747 -2.45 -17.03 -2.83
C THR A 747 -1.74 -16.92 -1.50
N LYS A 748 -0.72 -16.05 -1.41
CA LYS A 748 -0.04 -15.75 -0.15
C LYS A 748 -0.52 -14.41 0.39
N HIS A 749 -1.17 -14.46 1.55
CA HIS A 749 -1.46 -13.26 2.33
C HIS A 749 -0.24 -12.94 3.19
N VAL A 750 0.33 -11.76 2.97
CA VAL A 750 1.42 -11.23 3.80
C VAL A 750 0.75 -10.47 4.94
N ASP A 751 0.72 -11.14 6.09
CA ASP A 751 0.15 -10.64 7.33
C ASP A 751 1.19 -9.84 8.10
N ILE A 752 0.75 -8.76 8.74
CA ILE A 752 1.53 -7.96 9.69
C ILE A 752 1.88 -8.88 10.87
N LYS A 753 3.14 -9.31 10.96
CA LYS A 753 3.60 -10.13 12.08
C LYS A 753 4.16 -9.29 13.24
N GLU A 754 4.79 -8.16 12.94
CA GLU A 754 5.18 -7.16 13.92
C GLU A 754 4.27 -5.95 13.73
N THR A 755 3.38 -5.73 14.69
CA THR A 755 2.56 -4.53 14.66
C THR A 755 3.48 -3.32 14.72
N PHE A 756 3.13 -2.25 14.00
CA PHE A 756 3.78 -0.94 14.12
C PHE A 756 4.10 -0.58 15.59
N SER A 757 3.21 -0.97 16.53
CA SER A 757 3.41 -0.79 17.97
C SER A 757 4.61 -1.55 18.56
N ALA A 758 4.92 -2.75 18.10
CA ALA A 758 6.02 -3.57 18.60
C ALA A 758 7.37 -3.02 18.13
N GLU A 759 7.50 -2.73 16.83
CA GLU A 759 8.70 -2.09 16.28
C GLU A 759 8.93 -0.71 16.87
N LEU A 760 7.87 0.10 17.00
CA LEU A 760 7.96 1.41 17.65
C LEU A 760 8.43 1.29 19.10
N SER A 761 7.89 0.33 19.87
CA SER A 761 8.30 0.09 21.25
C SER A 761 9.77 -0.31 21.34
N ASN A 762 10.25 -1.16 20.42
CA ASN A 762 11.64 -1.56 20.38
C ASN A 762 12.55 -0.36 20.02
N ALA A 763 12.18 0.39 18.98
CA ALA A 763 12.91 1.60 18.57
C ALA A 763 13.01 2.62 19.71
N LEU A 764 11.91 2.88 20.41
CA LEU A 764 11.91 3.78 21.57
C LEU A 764 12.79 3.25 22.71
N SER A 765 12.74 1.95 23.02
CA SER A 765 13.61 1.33 24.04
C SER A 765 15.08 1.48 23.67
N MET A 766 15.45 1.20 22.43
CA MET A 766 16.83 1.36 21.94
C MET A 766 17.29 2.81 21.99
N ALA A 767 16.42 3.76 21.66
CA ALA A 767 16.73 5.19 21.75
C ALA A 767 16.85 5.67 23.21
N GLU A 768 16.05 5.12 24.13
CA GLU A 768 16.14 5.41 25.56
C GLU A 768 17.42 4.83 26.19
N GLU A 769 17.84 3.63 25.78
CA GLU A 769 19.08 2.99 26.25
C GLU A 769 20.35 3.66 25.72
N SER A 770 20.35 4.04 24.43
CA SER A 770 21.50 4.70 23.79
C SER A 770 21.56 6.20 24.07
N GLY A 771 20.43 6.83 24.37
CA GLY A 771 20.28 8.28 24.44
C GLY A 771 20.30 8.99 23.08
N ASP A 772 20.33 8.25 21.96
CA ASP A 772 20.51 8.80 20.61
C ASP A 772 19.28 8.54 19.71
N TYR A 773 18.29 9.41 19.87
CA TYR A 773 17.07 9.39 19.07
C TYR A 773 17.31 9.77 17.60
N ILE A 774 18.28 10.66 17.33
CA ILE A 774 18.48 11.23 15.99
C ILE A 774 19.14 10.21 15.06
N ASP A 775 20.11 9.45 15.53
CA ASP A 775 20.75 8.44 14.68
C ASP A 775 19.84 7.24 14.38
N LEU A 776 19.00 6.86 15.36
CA LEU A 776 18.00 5.80 15.16
C LEU A 776 16.87 6.25 14.24
N GLU A 777 16.37 7.48 14.41
CA GLU A 777 15.42 8.11 13.49
C GLU A 777 15.93 8.09 12.05
N ARG A 778 17.17 8.54 11.82
CA ARG A 778 17.78 8.55 10.49
C ARG A 778 17.84 7.16 9.87
N GLN A 779 17.96 6.12 10.69
CA GLN A 779 17.90 4.75 10.20
C GLN A 779 16.49 4.43 9.68
N TYR A 780 15.46 4.65 10.49
CA TYR A 780 14.07 4.41 10.09
C TYR A 780 13.61 5.29 8.93
N ASP A 781 14.04 6.56 8.86
CA ASP A 781 13.76 7.45 7.73
C ASP A 781 14.37 6.95 6.42
N ARG A 782 15.61 6.44 6.47
CA ARG A 782 16.24 5.80 5.29
C ARG A 782 15.56 4.50 4.89
N GLU A 783 14.99 3.79 5.85
CA GLU A 783 14.21 2.58 5.60
C GLU A 783 12.82 2.89 5.06
N GLY A 784 12.39 4.16 5.06
CA GLY A 784 11.07 4.60 4.63
C GLY A 784 9.98 4.36 5.66
N GLU A 785 10.35 4.07 6.91
CA GLU A 785 9.46 3.88 8.06
C GLU A 785 9.20 5.24 8.73
N TYR A 786 8.62 6.16 7.96
CA TYR A 786 8.50 7.56 8.36
C TYR A 786 7.69 7.76 9.64
N GLN A 787 6.70 6.90 9.90
CA GLN A 787 5.90 6.96 11.11
C GLN A 787 6.71 6.62 12.38
N ILE A 788 7.63 5.66 12.32
CA ILE A 788 8.51 5.32 13.45
C ILE A 788 9.51 6.46 13.67
N SER A 789 10.12 6.94 12.59
CA SER A 789 11.03 8.09 12.62
C SER A 789 10.33 9.34 13.20
N GLU A 790 9.08 9.62 12.82
CA GLU A 790 8.29 10.72 13.37
C GLU A 790 8.12 10.62 14.89
N GLN A 791 7.77 9.44 15.42
CA GLN A 791 7.61 9.23 16.86
C GLN A 791 8.93 9.39 17.62
N LEU A 792 10.04 8.90 17.05
CA LEU A 792 11.38 9.13 17.60
C LEU A 792 11.74 10.62 17.63
N LEU A 793 11.37 11.40 16.60
CA LEU A 793 11.59 12.84 16.54
C LEU A 793 10.75 13.60 17.56
N TRP A 794 9.47 13.27 17.71
CA TRP A 794 8.63 13.86 18.76
C TRP A 794 9.21 13.61 20.16
N ARG A 795 9.73 12.40 20.40
CA ARG A 795 10.42 12.06 21.65
C ARG A 795 11.73 12.83 21.82
N ALA A 796 12.52 12.97 20.75
CA ALA A 796 13.76 13.77 20.74
C ALA A 796 13.48 15.24 21.08
N VAL A 797 12.45 15.84 20.48
CA VAL A 797 12.01 17.22 20.78
C VAL A 797 11.64 17.37 22.25
N ALA A 798 10.90 16.40 22.81
CA ALA A 798 10.50 16.41 24.22
C ALA A 798 11.70 16.32 25.18
N VAL A 799 12.70 15.49 24.86
CA VAL A 799 13.91 15.32 25.68
C VAL A 799 14.86 16.52 25.56
N GLN A 800 14.99 17.09 24.36
CA GLN A 800 15.94 18.17 24.05
C GLN A 800 15.42 19.59 24.30
N HIS A 801 14.20 19.75 24.84
CA HIS A 801 13.57 21.05 25.15
C HIS A 801 14.42 21.97 26.07
N ARG A 802 15.49 21.46 26.68
CA ARG A 802 16.44 22.24 27.51
C ARG A 802 17.59 22.88 26.73
N SER A 803 17.83 22.52 25.46
CA SER A 803 18.85 23.17 24.60
C SER A 803 18.20 23.73 23.33
N LEU A 804 18.40 25.03 23.07
CA LEU A 804 17.79 25.73 21.93
C LEU A 804 18.26 25.14 20.57
N SER A 805 19.49 24.63 20.50
CA SER A 805 20.09 24.07 19.28
C SER A 805 19.70 22.62 18.99
N GLY A 806 19.43 21.80 20.01
CA GLY A 806 18.99 20.41 19.83
C GLY A 806 17.53 20.32 19.42
N GLY A 807 16.64 21.04 20.14
CA GLY A 807 15.21 21.06 19.84
C GLY A 807 14.89 21.61 18.44
N THR A 808 15.61 22.64 17.97
CA THR A 808 15.45 23.19 16.62
C THR A 808 15.86 22.21 15.52
N ALA A 809 16.95 21.45 15.71
CA ALA A 809 17.39 20.44 14.76
C ALA A 809 16.41 19.26 14.64
N ALA A 810 15.86 18.80 15.77
CA ALA A 810 14.85 17.74 15.79
C ALA A 810 13.53 18.19 15.13
N LEU A 811 13.09 19.43 15.36
CA LEU A 811 11.93 20.00 14.68
C LEU A 811 12.14 20.14 13.16
N TYR A 812 13.36 20.45 12.73
CA TYR A 812 13.68 20.53 11.30
C TYR A 812 13.58 19.16 10.62
N LEU A 813 14.16 18.12 11.24
CA LEU A 813 14.06 16.73 10.76
C LEU A 813 12.61 16.24 10.78
N LEU A 814 11.82 16.64 11.76
CA LEU A 814 10.39 16.31 11.84
C LEU A 814 9.61 16.95 10.70
N ALA A 815 9.88 18.22 10.39
CA ALA A 815 9.28 18.88 9.24
C ALA A 815 9.67 18.22 7.91
N GLU A 816 10.94 17.82 7.74
CA GLU A 816 11.38 17.04 6.58
C GLU A 816 10.69 15.67 6.47
N ASN A 817 10.51 14.98 7.60
CA ASN A 817 9.81 13.69 7.64
C ASN A 817 8.34 13.86 7.23
N LEU A 818 7.64 14.86 7.77
CA LEU A 818 6.25 15.18 7.40
C LEU A 818 6.11 15.55 5.91
N GLU A 819 7.09 16.27 5.36
CA GLU A 819 7.16 16.53 3.92
C GLU A 819 7.26 15.23 3.10
N LYS A 820 8.07 14.25 3.52
CA LYS A 820 8.18 12.93 2.87
C LYS A 820 6.87 12.13 2.95
N GLN A 821 6.11 12.33 4.03
CA GLN A 821 4.76 11.78 4.19
C GLN A 821 3.68 12.57 3.43
N THR A 822 4.05 13.64 2.71
CA THR A 822 3.13 14.56 2.01
C THR A 822 2.20 15.35 2.94
N ARG A 823 2.50 15.42 4.24
CA ARG A 823 1.77 16.21 5.25
C ARG A 823 2.29 17.66 5.25
N TYR A 824 2.10 18.34 4.12
CA TYR A 824 2.71 19.64 3.86
C TYR A 824 2.23 20.72 4.82
N GLU A 825 0.96 20.73 5.21
CA GLU A 825 0.41 21.73 6.14
C GLU A 825 1.09 21.67 7.51
N GLU A 826 1.30 20.48 8.05
CA GLU A 826 1.98 20.27 9.33
C GLU A 826 3.47 20.61 9.23
N ALA A 827 4.13 20.25 8.12
CA ALA A 827 5.51 20.65 7.87
C ALA A 827 5.66 22.19 7.78
N ILE A 828 4.71 22.88 7.13
CA ILE A 828 4.64 24.34 7.05
C ILE A 828 4.50 24.96 8.45
N GLN A 829 3.62 24.41 9.30
CA GLN A 829 3.46 24.88 10.68
C GLN A 829 4.77 24.74 11.48
N LEU A 830 5.46 23.60 11.35
CA LEU A 830 6.74 23.39 12.03
C LEU A 830 7.84 24.33 11.53
N TYR A 831 7.98 24.50 10.21
CA TYR A 831 8.96 25.45 9.66
C TYR A 831 8.67 26.90 10.04
N SER A 832 7.40 27.29 10.11
CA SER A 832 6.99 28.62 10.60
C SER A 832 7.36 28.79 12.08
N ARG A 833 7.07 27.79 12.91
CA ARG A 833 7.47 27.78 14.32
C ARG A 833 8.99 27.84 14.51
N ILE A 834 9.76 27.16 13.67
CA ILE A 834 11.24 27.22 13.70
C ILE A 834 11.71 28.66 13.44
N LEU A 835 11.08 29.38 12.52
CA LEU A 835 11.40 30.79 12.24
C LEU A 835 11.02 31.71 13.41
N ASP A 836 9.88 31.48 14.06
CA ASP A 836 9.43 32.26 15.22
C ASP A 836 10.34 32.09 16.46
N MET A 837 11.03 30.95 16.57
CA MET A 837 11.97 30.69 17.66
C MET A 837 13.34 31.38 17.48
N VAL A 838 13.61 32.01 16.33
CA VAL A 838 14.85 32.78 16.11
C VAL A 838 14.66 34.18 16.72
N PRO A 839 15.46 34.58 17.73
CA PRO A 839 15.28 35.88 18.39
C PRO A 839 15.42 37.05 17.43
N SER A 840 14.45 37.97 17.46
CA SER A 840 14.46 39.22 16.70
C SER A 840 15.62 40.12 17.16
N GLY A 841 16.75 40.01 16.47
CA GLY A 841 17.97 40.78 16.74
C GLY A 841 19.29 40.04 16.46
N GLN A 842 19.27 38.73 16.21
CA GLN A 842 20.43 37.99 15.68
C GLN A 842 20.14 37.49 14.26
N ASP A 843 20.97 37.95 13.31
CA ASP A 843 21.07 37.55 11.90
C ASP A 843 19.78 36.99 11.27
N SER A 844 18.89 37.90 10.84
CA SER A 844 17.92 37.63 9.76
C SER A 844 18.61 37.07 8.50
N ASP A 845 19.93 37.22 8.41
CA ASP A 845 20.82 36.74 7.36
C ASP A 845 21.54 35.40 7.66
N SER A 846 21.20 34.72 8.76
CA SER A 846 21.84 33.45 9.07
C SER A 846 21.50 32.40 7.99
N LYS A 847 22.50 31.58 7.62
CA LYS A 847 22.36 30.51 6.62
C LYS A 847 21.17 29.59 6.93
N THR A 848 20.89 29.39 8.22
CA THR A 848 19.79 28.57 8.73
C THR A 848 18.44 29.24 8.49
N THR A 849 18.29 30.54 8.82
CA THR A 849 17.05 31.30 8.59
C THR A 849 16.69 31.38 7.11
N ARG A 850 17.67 31.66 6.23
CA ARG A 850 17.48 31.66 4.77
C ARG A 850 17.10 30.28 4.23
N GLY A 851 17.75 29.23 4.75
CA GLY A 851 17.46 27.84 4.39
C GLY A 851 16.04 27.43 4.75
N THR A 852 15.61 27.71 5.98
CA THR A 852 14.25 27.41 6.47
C THR A 852 13.18 28.20 5.71
N THR A 853 13.41 29.49 5.45
CA THR A 853 12.49 30.33 4.65
C THR A 853 12.34 29.80 3.22
N SER A 854 13.45 29.35 2.62
CA SER A 854 13.42 28.74 1.28
C SER A 854 12.63 27.43 1.26
N GLN A 855 12.80 26.60 2.29
CA GLN A 855 12.07 25.33 2.43
C GLN A 855 10.57 25.55 2.65
N LEU A 856 10.20 26.52 3.50
CA LEU A 856 8.81 26.93 3.72
C LEU A 856 8.14 27.40 2.43
N ARG A 857 8.82 28.23 1.63
CA ARG A 857 8.31 28.68 0.33
C ARG A 857 8.12 27.52 -0.64
N ALA A 858 9.08 26.60 -0.70
CA ALA A 858 8.97 25.41 -1.54
C ALA A 858 7.79 24.51 -1.14
N LEU A 859 7.52 24.39 0.17
CA LEU A 859 6.40 23.62 0.69
C LEU A 859 5.04 24.27 0.42
N LEU A 860 4.93 25.59 0.59
CA LEU A 860 3.73 26.34 0.23
C LEU A 860 3.41 26.16 -1.26
N GLN A 861 4.44 26.24 -2.12
CA GLN A 861 4.29 25.98 -3.54
C GLN A 861 3.83 24.53 -3.82
N LYS A 862 4.38 23.53 -3.12
CA LYS A 862 3.93 22.13 -3.25
C LYS A 862 2.48 21.95 -2.80
N LEU A 863 2.06 22.61 -1.73
CA LEU A 863 0.69 22.58 -1.24
C LEU A 863 -0.28 23.19 -2.26
N ASP A 864 0.06 24.36 -2.81
CA ASP A 864 -0.76 25.03 -3.85
C ASP A 864 -0.84 24.20 -5.14
N LEU A 865 0.28 23.62 -5.57
CA LEU A 865 0.33 22.70 -6.71
C LEU A 865 -0.56 21.47 -6.48
N ARG A 866 -0.49 20.87 -5.29
CA ARG A 866 -1.32 19.72 -4.90
C ARG A 866 -2.80 20.09 -4.89
N ALA A 867 -3.16 21.20 -4.26
CA ALA A 867 -4.55 21.66 -4.21
C ALA A 867 -5.11 21.93 -5.62
N SER A 868 -4.30 22.56 -6.49
CA SER A 868 -4.68 22.82 -7.88
C SER A 868 -4.88 21.52 -8.67
N PHE A 869 -4.00 20.54 -8.46
CA PHE A 869 -4.11 19.22 -9.07
C PHE A 869 -5.34 18.44 -8.56
N GLU A 870 -5.59 18.39 -7.25
CA GLU A 870 -6.75 17.67 -6.69
C GLU A 870 -8.08 18.30 -7.16
N ARG A 871 -8.18 19.64 -7.18
CA ARG A 871 -9.35 20.34 -7.77
C ARG A 871 -9.57 19.96 -9.23
N TRP A 872 -8.51 19.86 -10.02
CA TRP A 872 -8.62 19.46 -11.43
C TRP A 872 -8.94 17.96 -11.60
N LYS A 873 -8.40 17.11 -10.73
CA LYS A 873 -8.64 15.66 -10.73
C LYS A 873 -10.12 15.37 -10.59
N GLU A 874 -10.77 16.00 -9.62
CA GLU A 874 -12.20 15.83 -9.30
C GLU A 874 -13.13 16.71 -10.15
N GLY A 875 -12.63 17.84 -10.67
CA GLY A 875 -13.41 18.83 -11.43
C GLY A 875 -13.24 18.78 -12.95
N SER A 876 -13.81 19.78 -13.64
CA SER A 876 -13.57 20.05 -15.07
C SER A 876 -12.45 21.08 -15.26
N LEU A 877 -11.92 21.18 -16.49
CA LEU A 877 -10.96 22.24 -16.82
C LEU A 877 -11.57 23.65 -16.61
N GLU A 878 -12.89 23.79 -16.81
CA GLU A 878 -13.64 25.04 -16.58
C GLU A 878 -13.61 25.45 -15.10
N GLY A 879 -13.79 24.48 -14.18
CA GLY A 879 -13.72 24.75 -12.75
C GLY A 879 -12.34 25.24 -12.30
N VAL A 880 -11.27 24.79 -12.95
CA VAL A 880 -9.89 25.21 -12.67
C VAL A 880 -9.60 26.60 -13.24
N LEU A 881 -10.06 26.86 -14.47
CA LEU A 881 -9.81 28.13 -15.14
C LEU A 881 -10.72 29.25 -14.64
N GLY A 882 -11.91 28.90 -14.16
CA GLY A 882 -12.98 29.85 -13.83
C GLY A 882 -13.59 30.50 -15.06
N THR A 883 -13.35 29.94 -16.25
CA THR A 883 -13.84 30.42 -17.55
C THR A 883 -14.19 29.23 -18.45
N ASN A 884 -15.12 29.44 -19.37
CA ASN A 884 -15.54 28.41 -20.35
C ASN A 884 -14.93 28.66 -21.74
N LEU A 885 -15.04 27.66 -22.63
CA LEU A 885 -14.51 27.75 -23.99
C LEU A 885 -15.12 28.92 -24.79
N LEU A 886 -16.41 29.22 -24.58
CA LEU A 886 -17.10 30.31 -25.27
C LEU A 886 -16.51 31.68 -24.92
N GLU A 887 -16.21 31.91 -23.64
CA GLU A 887 -15.55 33.13 -23.16
C GLU A 887 -14.13 33.26 -23.72
N LEU A 888 -13.36 32.16 -23.73
CA LEU A 888 -12.00 32.14 -24.31
C LEU A 888 -11.97 32.35 -25.83
N LEU A 889 -13.04 31.98 -26.52
CA LEU A 889 -13.23 32.28 -27.94
C LEU A 889 -13.64 33.74 -28.15
N ALA A 890 -14.44 34.31 -27.25
CA ALA A 890 -14.93 35.69 -27.30
C ALA A 890 -13.86 36.75 -26.97
N ASP A 891 -12.86 36.41 -26.14
CA ASP A 891 -11.80 37.30 -25.64
C ASP A 891 -10.76 37.76 -26.69
N ALA A 892 -11.08 37.65 -27.98
CA ALA A 892 -10.20 38.09 -29.06
C ALA A 892 -10.16 39.62 -29.13
N ASN A 893 -9.28 40.25 -28.34
CA ASN A 893 -8.71 41.57 -28.63
C ASN A 893 -7.82 41.50 -29.89
N VAL A 894 -8.43 41.17 -31.02
CA VAL A 894 -7.90 41.34 -32.37
C VAL A 894 -8.93 42.18 -33.11
N SER A 895 -8.51 43.37 -33.55
CA SER A 895 -9.30 44.26 -34.40
C SER A 895 -10.00 43.46 -35.50
N PRO A 896 -11.32 43.61 -35.71
CA PRO A 896 -11.97 42.98 -36.84
C PRO A 896 -11.34 43.55 -38.12
N ASP A 897 -10.79 42.66 -38.93
CA ASP A 897 -10.37 42.96 -40.30
C ASP A 897 -11.61 43.49 -41.05
N PRO A 898 -11.57 44.69 -41.67
CA PRO A 898 -12.76 45.32 -42.27
C PRO A 898 -13.27 44.65 -43.55
N GLY A 899 -12.97 43.36 -43.77
CA GLY A 899 -13.38 42.56 -44.93
C GLY A 899 -14.16 41.27 -44.62
N ALA A 900 -14.29 40.84 -43.37
CA ALA A 900 -14.96 39.57 -43.05
C ALA A 900 -16.44 39.76 -42.68
N SER A 901 -17.28 40.04 -43.67
CA SER A 901 -18.72 39.92 -43.51
C SER A 901 -19.15 38.45 -43.59
N GLY A 902 -19.76 37.92 -42.53
CA GLY A 902 -20.70 36.80 -42.63
C GLY A 902 -20.34 35.53 -41.87
N ALA A 903 -21.28 35.13 -40.99
CA ALA A 903 -21.43 33.85 -40.30
C ALA A 903 -20.48 33.54 -39.13
N ARG A 904 -21.01 33.63 -37.90
CA ARG A 904 -20.54 32.80 -36.78
C ARG A 904 -20.69 31.34 -37.20
N MET A 905 -19.59 30.62 -37.38
CA MET A 905 -19.63 29.17 -37.57
C MET A 905 -20.25 28.51 -36.33
N PRO A 906 -21.12 27.49 -36.51
CA PRO A 906 -21.57 26.67 -35.40
C PRO A 906 -20.37 25.93 -34.79
N ILE A 907 -20.31 25.89 -33.45
CA ILE A 907 -19.37 25.07 -32.68
C ILE A 907 -19.43 23.65 -33.24
N ARG A 908 -18.30 23.09 -33.68
CA ARG A 908 -18.29 21.71 -34.18
C ARG A 908 -18.63 20.81 -32.99
N ALA A 909 -19.56 19.88 -33.18
CA ALA A 909 -19.86 18.90 -32.14
C ALA A 909 -18.55 18.21 -31.72
N PRO A 910 -18.22 18.16 -30.41
CA PRO A 910 -16.93 17.65 -29.96
C PRO A 910 -16.78 16.19 -30.39
N ARG A 911 -15.75 15.90 -31.18
CA ARG A 911 -15.38 14.51 -31.50
C ARG A 911 -14.87 13.85 -30.23
N VAL A 912 -15.50 12.74 -29.85
CA VAL A 912 -15.12 11.95 -28.67
C VAL A 912 -13.86 11.14 -29.00
N LEU A 913 -12.86 11.18 -28.13
CA LEU A 913 -11.69 10.30 -28.19
C LEU A 913 -12.11 8.88 -27.86
N THR A 914 -12.13 8.00 -28.87
CA THR A 914 -12.47 6.58 -28.70
C THR A 914 -11.25 5.67 -28.77
N THR A 915 -10.19 6.11 -29.46
CA THR A 915 -8.93 5.39 -29.63
C THR A 915 -7.73 6.33 -29.47
N PHE A 916 -6.53 5.76 -29.26
CA PHE A 916 -5.30 6.55 -29.21
C PHE A 916 -4.93 7.17 -30.57
N ASP A 917 -5.31 6.52 -31.67
CA ASP A 917 -5.14 7.06 -33.02
C ASP A 917 -6.01 8.31 -33.26
N ASP A 918 -7.21 8.36 -32.66
CA ASP A 918 -8.05 9.57 -32.69
C ASP A 918 -7.36 10.75 -32.02
N PHE A 919 -6.70 10.52 -30.88
CA PHE A 919 -5.91 11.55 -30.18
C PHE A 919 -4.77 12.07 -31.06
N ILE A 920 -3.97 11.18 -31.64
CA ILE A 920 -2.85 11.56 -32.53
C ILE A 920 -3.37 12.35 -33.74
N SER A 921 -4.50 11.93 -34.32
CA SER A 921 -5.08 12.61 -35.46
C SER A 921 -5.55 14.03 -35.11
N GLN A 922 -6.25 14.20 -33.99
CA GLN A 922 -6.74 15.51 -33.56
C GLN A 922 -5.59 16.44 -33.13
N ASP A 923 -4.56 15.94 -32.45
CA ASP A 923 -3.39 16.74 -32.08
C ASP A 923 -2.59 17.22 -33.30
N LYS A 924 -2.46 16.38 -34.33
CA LYS A 924 -1.89 16.78 -35.63
C LYS A 924 -2.73 17.84 -36.32
N GLU A 925 -4.06 17.74 -36.29
CA GLU A 925 -4.97 18.73 -36.85
C GLU A 925 -4.85 20.07 -36.14
N ALA A 926 -4.87 20.08 -34.80
CA ALA A 926 -4.67 21.29 -34.00
C ALA A 926 -3.32 21.95 -34.29
N THR A 927 -2.25 21.16 -34.36
CA THR A 927 -0.91 21.66 -34.66
C THR A 927 -0.81 22.24 -36.07
N LYS A 928 -1.53 21.66 -37.05
CA LYS A 928 -1.62 22.23 -38.40
C LYS A 928 -2.35 23.58 -38.38
N LEU A 929 -3.49 23.67 -37.71
CA LEU A 929 -4.27 24.90 -37.58
C LEU A 929 -3.48 26.03 -36.89
N GLU A 930 -2.65 25.69 -35.91
CA GLU A 930 -1.73 26.66 -35.30
C GLU A 930 -0.68 27.20 -36.27
N ARG A 931 -0.14 26.35 -37.14
CA ARG A 931 0.82 26.78 -38.18
C ARG A 931 0.14 27.66 -39.22
N ASP A 932 -1.13 27.39 -39.49
CA ASP A 932 -1.98 28.16 -40.40
C ASP A 932 -2.57 29.42 -39.71
N GLU A 933 -2.13 29.76 -38.50
CA GLU A 933 -2.58 30.89 -37.66
C GLU A 933 -4.09 30.91 -37.33
N LYS A 934 -4.77 29.77 -37.49
CA LYS A 934 -6.20 29.58 -37.16
C LYS A 934 -6.39 29.23 -35.69
N PHE A 935 -5.99 30.14 -34.81
CA PHE A 935 -5.93 29.88 -33.37
C PHE A 935 -7.28 29.62 -32.68
N GLY A 936 -8.41 30.09 -33.25
CA GLY A 936 -9.74 29.81 -32.74
C GLY A 936 -10.15 28.34 -32.92
N GLU A 937 -9.98 27.81 -34.13
CA GLU A 937 -10.24 26.40 -34.45
C GLU A 937 -9.27 25.48 -33.71
N ALA A 938 -7.99 25.85 -33.62
CA ALA A 938 -7.01 25.11 -32.83
C ALA A 938 -7.36 25.07 -31.33
N LEU A 939 -7.91 26.16 -30.78
CA LEU A 939 -8.29 26.24 -29.37
C LEU A 939 -9.43 25.29 -29.04
N GLU A 940 -10.44 25.20 -29.90
CA GLU A 940 -11.55 24.26 -29.73
C GLU A 940 -11.05 22.81 -29.69
N ILE A 941 -10.15 22.43 -30.61
CA ILE A 941 -9.59 21.07 -30.63
C ILE A 941 -8.72 20.81 -29.39
N ARG A 942 -7.79 21.71 -29.05
CA ARG A 942 -6.92 21.51 -27.86
C ARG A 942 -7.69 21.48 -26.56
N TRP A 943 -8.73 22.29 -26.43
CA TRP A 943 -9.64 22.28 -25.28
C TRP A 943 -10.35 20.94 -25.13
N ASN A 944 -10.89 20.41 -26.23
CA ASN A 944 -11.56 19.12 -26.25
C ASN A 944 -10.61 17.97 -25.90
N ILE A 945 -9.41 17.97 -26.48
CA ILE A 945 -8.36 17.00 -26.14
C ILE A 945 -8.05 17.07 -24.64
N ALA A 946 -7.77 18.25 -24.08
CA ALA A 946 -7.41 18.40 -22.67
C ALA A 946 -8.53 17.95 -21.70
N ASN A 947 -9.80 18.16 -22.05
CA ASN A 947 -10.94 17.71 -21.24
C ASN A 947 -11.18 16.20 -21.33
N GLN A 948 -11.03 15.60 -22.51
CA GLN A 948 -11.35 14.19 -22.72
C GLN A 948 -10.19 13.25 -22.35
N ILE A 949 -8.93 13.68 -22.54
CA ILE A 949 -7.75 12.83 -22.33
C ILE A 949 -7.59 12.39 -20.88
N LYS A 950 -8.05 13.21 -19.90
CA LYS A 950 -8.10 12.82 -18.49
C LYS A 950 -8.99 11.58 -18.28
N GLY A 951 -10.17 11.56 -18.88
CA GLY A 951 -11.10 10.43 -18.75
C GLY A 951 -10.64 9.19 -19.53
N PHE A 952 -9.90 9.38 -20.62
CA PHE A 952 -9.41 8.29 -21.47
C PHE A 952 -8.12 7.63 -20.95
N LEU A 953 -7.11 8.42 -20.57
CA LEU A 953 -5.78 7.92 -20.17
C LEU A 953 -5.49 8.05 -18.66
N GLY A 954 -6.37 8.71 -17.92
CA GLY A 954 -6.17 9.04 -16.51
C GLY A 954 -5.44 10.38 -16.28
N PRO A 955 -5.58 10.95 -15.07
CA PRO A 955 -5.01 12.26 -14.71
C PRO A 955 -3.49 12.26 -14.66
N TYR A 956 -2.86 11.15 -14.27
CA TYR A 956 -1.40 11.04 -14.11
C TYR A 956 -0.66 10.59 -15.38
N ASN A 957 -1.31 10.59 -16.54
CA ASN A 957 -0.67 10.17 -17.79
C ASN A 957 0.21 11.29 -18.39
N LEU A 958 1.36 10.92 -18.95
CA LEU A 958 2.27 11.86 -19.61
C LEU A 958 1.65 12.63 -20.78
N GLN A 959 0.71 11.99 -21.49
CA GLN A 959 -0.04 12.60 -22.60
C GLN A 959 -1.07 13.59 -22.09
N THR A 960 -1.71 13.30 -20.96
CA THR A 960 -2.61 14.24 -20.27
C THR A 960 -1.88 15.52 -19.88
N ARG A 961 -0.69 15.40 -19.29
CA ARG A 961 0.22 16.53 -19.04
C ARG A 961 0.61 17.27 -20.33
N GLY A 962 0.91 16.52 -21.40
CA GLY A 962 1.24 17.07 -22.71
C GLY A 962 0.12 17.94 -23.28
N ALA A 963 -1.10 17.43 -23.30
CA ALA A 963 -2.29 18.13 -23.80
C ALA A 963 -2.55 19.45 -23.04
N ILE A 964 -2.43 19.44 -21.71
CA ILE A 964 -2.59 20.65 -20.88
C ILE A 964 -1.51 21.68 -21.21
N CYS A 965 -0.25 21.24 -21.35
CA CYS A 965 0.86 22.12 -21.69
C CYS A 965 0.69 22.76 -23.08
N GLU A 966 0.19 22.01 -24.07
CA GLU A 966 -0.04 22.56 -25.39
C GLU A 966 -1.22 23.53 -25.43
N LEU A 967 -2.28 23.28 -24.66
CA LEU A 967 -3.36 24.24 -24.47
C LEU A 967 -2.85 25.54 -23.82
N ALA A 968 -1.97 25.44 -22.81
CA ALA A 968 -1.34 26.59 -22.17
C ALA A 968 -0.47 27.39 -23.17
N ASN A 969 0.31 26.71 -24.00
CA ASN A 969 1.12 27.32 -25.06
C ASN A 969 0.23 28.13 -26.02
N LEU A 970 -0.89 27.56 -26.44
CA LEU A 970 -1.83 28.20 -27.36
C LEU A 970 -2.48 29.45 -26.74
N LEU A 971 -2.95 29.36 -25.50
CA LEU A 971 -3.55 30.50 -24.79
C LEU A 971 -2.54 31.62 -24.56
N ARG A 972 -1.27 31.28 -24.24
CA ARG A 972 -0.19 32.26 -24.13
C ARG A 972 0.07 32.99 -25.45
N ARG A 973 0.08 32.28 -26.58
CA ARG A 973 0.21 32.89 -27.92
C ARG A 973 -0.95 33.84 -28.26
N ARG A 974 -2.17 33.49 -27.81
CA ARG A 974 -3.36 34.36 -27.90
C ARG A 974 -3.40 35.50 -26.87
N ARG A 975 -2.32 35.70 -26.09
CA ARG A 975 -2.20 36.71 -25.02
C ARG A 975 -3.20 36.56 -23.86
N ASN A 976 -3.84 35.40 -23.70
CA ASN A 976 -4.59 35.09 -22.49
C ASN A 976 -3.65 34.49 -21.44
N THR A 977 -2.81 35.35 -20.86
CA THR A 977 -1.73 34.95 -19.96
C THR A 977 -2.23 34.43 -18.62
N ALA A 978 -3.37 34.92 -18.12
CA ALA A 978 -3.96 34.47 -16.86
C ALA A 978 -4.44 33.01 -16.94
N ALA A 979 -5.13 32.63 -18.04
CA ALA A 979 -5.54 31.24 -18.24
C ALA A 979 -4.33 30.33 -18.53
N ALA A 980 -3.35 30.82 -19.30
CA ALA A 980 -2.13 30.07 -19.57
C ALA A 980 -1.31 29.80 -18.29
N GLU A 981 -1.21 30.77 -17.38
CA GLU A 981 -0.51 30.61 -16.10
C GLU A 981 -1.12 29.48 -15.26
N LYS A 982 -2.45 29.47 -15.09
CA LYS A 982 -3.17 28.41 -14.37
C LYS A 982 -2.92 27.02 -14.96
N LEU A 983 -2.92 26.90 -16.30
CA LEU A 983 -2.63 25.63 -16.97
C LEU A 983 -1.16 25.21 -16.83
N TYR A 984 -0.21 26.15 -16.84
CA TYR A 984 1.19 25.82 -16.59
C TYR A 984 1.43 25.37 -15.14
N TRP A 985 0.77 25.98 -14.15
CA TRP A 985 0.79 25.51 -12.77
C TRP A 985 0.24 24.08 -12.66
N LEU A 986 -0.89 23.79 -13.32
CA LEU A 986 -1.46 22.45 -13.37
C LEU A 986 -0.52 21.44 -14.07
N ALA A 987 0.05 21.82 -15.22
CA ALA A 987 1.00 20.99 -15.95
C ALA A 987 2.28 20.75 -15.14
N LEU A 988 2.72 21.74 -14.35
CA LEU A 988 3.87 21.63 -13.47
C LEU A 988 3.57 20.67 -12.32
N ALA A 989 2.39 20.75 -11.69
CA ALA A 989 1.96 19.82 -10.64
C ALA A 989 1.96 18.36 -11.14
N LEU A 990 1.39 18.15 -12.32
CA LEU A 990 1.40 16.86 -13.00
C LEU A 990 2.82 16.37 -13.29
N SER A 991 3.67 17.24 -13.85
CA SER A 991 5.03 16.88 -14.25
C SER A 991 5.95 16.63 -13.05
N ASP A 992 5.82 17.41 -11.97
CA ASP A 992 6.57 17.22 -10.71
C ASP A 992 6.23 15.85 -10.09
N GLY A 993 4.95 15.46 -10.10
CA GLY A 993 4.51 14.16 -9.57
C GLY A 993 4.91 12.97 -10.45
N ILE A 994 4.80 13.08 -11.78
CA ILE A 994 5.04 11.96 -12.70
C ILE A 994 6.53 11.78 -13.03
N LEU A 995 7.23 12.88 -13.33
CA LEU A 995 8.59 12.86 -13.88
C LEU A 995 9.65 13.29 -12.86
N GLY A 996 9.23 13.95 -11.78
CA GLY A 996 10.10 14.58 -10.80
C GLY A 996 10.45 16.03 -11.14
N THR A 997 10.88 16.76 -10.12
CA THR A 997 11.16 18.21 -10.15
C THR A 997 12.32 18.61 -11.07
N GLU A 998 13.24 17.69 -11.33
CA GLU A 998 14.48 17.90 -12.07
C GLU A 998 14.42 17.42 -13.53
N HIS A 999 13.27 16.89 -13.96
CA HIS A 999 13.13 16.34 -15.30
C HIS A 999 13.07 17.45 -16.37
N LYS A 1000 13.70 17.24 -17.53
CA LYS A 1000 13.77 18.23 -18.63
C LYS A 1000 12.40 18.82 -19.02
N TYR A 1001 11.34 18.01 -19.07
CA TYR A 1001 9.99 18.48 -19.41
C TYR A 1001 9.34 19.28 -18.29
N THR A 1002 9.61 18.93 -17.03
CA THR A 1002 9.18 19.70 -15.86
C THR A 1002 9.87 21.07 -15.86
N LEU A 1003 11.17 21.10 -16.13
CA LEU A 1003 11.95 22.33 -16.23
C LEU A 1003 11.51 23.19 -17.43
N ALA A 1004 11.13 22.59 -18.56
CA ALA A 1004 10.57 23.32 -19.69
C ALA A 1004 9.23 24.00 -19.35
N ILE A 1005 8.35 23.32 -18.60
CA ILE A 1005 7.09 23.89 -18.11
C ILE A 1005 7.38 25.07 -17.16
N LEU A 1006 8.31 24.89 -16.22
CA LEU A 1006 8.72 25.93 -15.27
C LEU A 1006 9.28 27.17 -15.99
N ASN A 1007 10.07 26.99 -17.04
CA ASN A 1007 10.55 28.09 -17.87
C ASN A 1007 9.41 28.82 -18.59
N ASN A 1008 8.46 28.09 -19.17
CA ASN A 1008 7.30 28.69 -19.84
C ASN A 1008 6.39 29.43 -18.86
N LEU A 1009 6.21 28.89 -17.65
CA LEU A 1009 5.48 29.55 -16.57
C LEU A 1009 6.16 30.87 -16.18
N ALA A 1010 7.47 30.86 -15.97
CA ALA A 1010 8.23 32.06 -15.62
C ALA A 1010 8.07 33.17 -16.67
N ILE A 1011 8.23 32.83 -17.96
CA ILE A 1011 8.01 33.77 -19.07
C ILE A 1011 6.58 34.31 -19.08
N THR A 1012 5.58 33.48 -18.78
CA THR A 1012 4.17 33.89 -18.75
C THR A 1012 3.90 34.88 -17.61
N MET A 1013 4.48 34.64 -16.44
CA MET A 1013 4.39 35.53 -15.28
C MET A 1013 5.08 36.88 -15.51
N GLY A 1014 6.20 36.90 -16.24
CA GLY A 1014 6.87 38.14 -16.63
C GLY A 1014 5.97 39.09 -17.42
N VAL A 1015 5.14 38.55 -18.32
CA VAL A 1015 4.17 39.33 -19.11
C VAL A 1015 3.07 39.93 -18.24
N LEU A 1016 2.70 39.29 -17.12
CA LEU A 1016 1.70 39.77 -16.16
C LEU A 1016 2.22 40.85 -15.19
N ARG A 1017 3.46 41.35 -15.39
CA ARG A 1017 4.12 42.39 -14.57
C ARG A 1017 4.35 42.00 -13.11
N ASN A 1018 4.49 40.72 -12.81
CA ASN A 1018 4.85 40.23 -11.47
C ASN A 1018 6.37 39.96 -11.39
N GLY A 1019 7.18 41.02 -11.52
CA GLY A 1019 8.63 40.92 -11.74
C GLY A 1019 9.41 40.15 -10.66
N GLU A 1020 8.93 40.14 -9.42
CA GLU A 1020 9.47 39.31 -8.32
C GLU A 1020 9.22 37.81 -8.55
N GLY A 1021 8.00 37.45 -8.98
CA GLY A 1021 7.62 36.06 -9.23
C GLY A 1021 8.35 35.44 -10.41
N GLU A 1022 8.55 36.21 -11.49
CA GLU A 1022 9.35 35.76 -12.65
C GLU A 1022 10.80 35.45 -12.26
N LYS A 1023 11.44 36.36 -11.50
CA LYS A 1023 12.81 36.18 -11.00
C LYS A 1023 12.94 34.92 -10.15
N GLU A 1024 12.01 34.71 -9.22
CA GLU A 1024 12.03 33.55 -8.34
C GLU A 1024 11.85 32.23 -9.11
N MET A 1025 10.96 32.18 -10.11
CA MET A 1025 10.80 30.99 -10.95
C MET A 1025 12.04 30.70 -11.79
N LEU A 1026 12.67 31.72 -12.35
CA LEU A 1026 13.93 31.57 -13.11
C LEU A 1026 15.10 31.16 -12.22
N ARG A 1027 15.16 31.66 -10.97
CA ARG A 1027 16.12 31.20 -9.96
C ARG A 1027 15.94 29.71 -9.67
N GLN A 1028 14.71 29.28 -9.37
CA GLN A 1028 14.40 27.88 -9.11
C GLN A 1028 14.70 26.97 -10.31
N LEU A 1029 14.37 27.42 -11.53
CA LEU A 1029 14.68 26.71 -12.76
C LEU A 1029 16.17 26.44 -12.89
N LEU A 1030 17.00 27.46 -12.64
CA LEU A 1030 18.43 27.35 -12.73
C LEU A 1030 19.02 26.46 -11.63
N GLU A 1031 18.53 26.58 -10.40
CA GLU A 1031 18.91 25.68 -9.29
C GLU A 1031 18.63 24.22 -9.61
N ARG A 1032 17.46 23.91 -10.16
CA ARG A 1032 17.09 22.54 -10.54
C ARG A 1032 17.95 22.02 -11.70
N TRP A 1033 18.25 22.86 -12.70
CA TRP A 1033 19.14 22.51 -13.80
C TRP A 1033 20.55 22.14 -13.33
N LEU A 1034 21.11 22.92 -12.40
CA LEU A 1034 22.48 22.74 -11.88
C LEU A 1034 22.66 21.49 -11.02
N LYS A 1035 21.56 20.84 -10.60
CA LYS A 1035 21.63 19.52 -9.95
C LYS A 1035 21.88 18.38 -10.94
N VAL A 1036 21.49 18.56 -12.21
CA VAL A 1036 21.51 17.50 -13.23
C VAL A 1036 22.54 17.77 -14.33
N ARG A 1037 22.90 19.04 -14.56
CA ARG A 1037 23.77 19.49 -15.65
C ARG A 1037 24.80 20.49 -15.16
N ASP A 1038 25.91 20.57 -15.88
CA ASP A 1038 26.94 21.58 -15.65
C ASP A 1038 26.49 22.98 -16.06
N LEU A 1039 27.10 23.99 -15.42
CA LEU A 1039 26.82 25.42 -15.64
C LEU A 1039 26.95 25.86 -17.11
N ASN A 1040 27.79 25.19 -17.90
CA ASN A 1040 28.07 25.52 -19.30
C ASN A 1040 27.17 24.78 -20.30
N HIS A 1041 26.22 23.96 -19.85
CA HIS A 1041 25.34 23.21 -20.73
C HIS A 1041 24.32 24.14 -21.43
N SER A 1042 23.96 23.85 -22.68
CA SER A 1042 23.08 24.69 -23.51
C SER A 1042 21.73 25.00 -22.83
N ASP A 1043 21.12 24.00 -22.20
CA ASP A 1043 19.82 24.15 -21.53
C ASP A 1043 19.89 25.05 -20.28
N VAL A 1044 21.06 25.11 -19.64
CA VAL A 1044 21.34 25.96 -18.48
C VAL A 1044 21.56 27.40 -18.91
N PHE A 1045 22.14 27.60 -20.11
CA PHE A 1045 22.37 28.92 -20.69
C PHE A 1045 21.07 29.71 -20.87
N SER A 1046 19.99 29.07 -21.34
CA SER A 1046 18.69 29.74 -21.48
C SER A 1046 18.12 30.24 -20.15
N ALA A 1047 18.18 29.41 -19.09
CA ALA A 1047 17.69 29.80 -17.77
C ALA A 1047 18.54 30.93 -17.16
N LYS A 1048 19.86 30.85 -17.33
CA LYS A 1048 20.81 31.90 -16.94
C LYS A 1048 20.55 33.22 -17.67
N HIS A 1049 20.37 33.17 -18.99
CA HIS A 1049 20.11 34.35 -19.81
C HIS A 1049 18.81 35.03 -19.39
N ASN A 1050 17.72 34.27 -19.31
CA ASN A 1050 16.41 34.78 -18.91
C ASN A 1050 16.47 35.42 -17.52
N LEU A 1051 17.10 34.76 -16.54
CA LEU A 1051 17.28 35.32 -15.20
C LEU A 1051 18.07 36.63 -15.23
N SER A 1052 19.19 36.67 -15.95
CA SER A 1052 20.02 37.87 -16.09
C SER A 1052 19.25 39.05 -16.70
N THR A 1053 18.38 38.80 -17.68
CA THR A 1053 17.58 39.86 -18.31
C THR A 1053 16.50 40.44 -17.40
N CYS A 1054 15.99 39.66 -16.44
CA CYS A 1054 14.96 40.09 -15.49
C CYS A 1054 15.54 40.88 -14.30
N LEU A 1055 16.84 40.77 -14.03
CA LEU A 1055 17.51 41.49 -12.94
C LEU A 1055 17.73 42.96 -13.27
N GLY A 1056 17.67 43.83 -12.26
CA GLY A 1056 18.10 45.23 -12.35
C GLY A 1056 19.60 45.38 -12.63
N PRO A 1057 20.06 46.55 -13.10
CA PRO A 1057 21.47 46.79 -13.44
C PRO A 1057 22.47 46.55 -12.28
N ASP A 1058 22.02 46.76 -11.04
CA ASP A 1058 22.80 46.56 -9.81
C ASP A 1058 22.33 45.34 -8.98
N GLU A 1059 21.43 44.53 -9.55
CA GLU A 1059 20.83 43.38 -8.87
C GLU A 1059 21.58 42.09 -9.23
N ALA A 1060 21.87 41.28 -8.22
CA ALA A 1060 22.53 40.00 -8.39
C ALA A 1060 21.90 38.92 -7.51
N VAL A 1061 21.81 37.70 -8.03
CA VAL A 1061 21.27 36.53 -7.34
C VAL A 1061 22.39 35.52 -7.12
N GLU A 1062 22.61 35.12 -5.87
CA GLU A 1062 23.49 34.01 -5.53
C GLU A 1062 22.74 32.68 -5.62
N ILE A 1063 23.34 31.72 -6.30
CA ILE A 1063 22.84 30.35 -6.44
C ILE A 1063 23.86 29.40 -5.84
N SER A 1064 23.40 28.55 -4.92
CA SER A 1064 24.25 27.51 -4.30
C SER A 1064 24.25 26.26 -5.17
N ILE A 1065 25.42 25.83 -5.62
CA ILE A 1065 25.63 24.58 -6.35
C ILE A 1065 26.00 23.49 -5.35
N ASN A 1066 25.10 22.53 -5.15
CA ASN A 1066 25.42 21.23 -4.58
C ASN A 1066 25.52 20.21 -5.72
N SER A 1067 26.60 20.27 -6.49
CA SER A 1067 26.83 19.29 -7.55
C SER A 1067 27.58 18.09 -6.98
N ASN A 1068 26.88 16.97 -6.79
CA ASN A 1068 27.52 15.66 -6.62
C ASN A 1068 28.35 15.23 -7.85
N ILE A 1069 28.25 15.98 -8.96
CA ILE A 1069 28.85 15.69 -10.27
C ILE A 1069 30.32 16.13 -10.36
N LEU A 1070 30.77 17.09 -9.54
CA LEU A 1070 32.13 17.66 -9.62
C LEU A 1070 33.08 17.26 -8.47
N GLY A 1071 32.62 16.50 -7.47
CA GLY A 1071 33.47 16.07 -6.36
C GLY A 1071 34.00 17.19 -5.44
N GLU A 1072 33.62 18.46 -5.68
CA GLU A 1072 34.04 19.62 -4.87
C GLU A 1072 32.93 20.15 -3.95
N ARG A 1073 33.36 20.72 -2.82
CA ARG A 1073 32.51 21.38 -1.81
C ARG A 1073 31.68 22.49 -2.45
N SER A 1074 30.42 22.58 -2.04
CA SER A 1074 29.42 23.62 -2.37
C SER A 1074 30.02 24.90 -3.01
N ALA A 1075 29.87 25.08 -4.32
CA ALA A 1075 30.26 26.29 -5.02
C ALA A 1075 29.08 27.28 -5.07
N LYS A 1076 29.35 28.59 -5.07
CA LYS A 1076 28.32 29.62 -5.26
C LYS A 1076 28.52 30.29 -6.61
N VAL A 1077 27.44 30.47 -7.37
CA VAL A 1077 27.46 31.24 -8.62
C VAL A 1077 26.58 32.47 -8.45
N THR A 1078 27.15 33.63 -8.73
CA THR A 1078 26.44 34.92 -8.72
C THR A 1078 26.03 35.28 -10.14
N ILE A 1079 24.76 35.61 -10.35
CA ILE A 1079 24.22 36.05 -11.65
C ILE A 1079 23.70 37.48 -11.51
N GLY A 1080 24.18 38.38 -12.36
CA GLY A 1080 23.69 39.76 -12.46
C GLY A 1080 23.36 40.15 -13.91
N ARG A 1081 22.76 41.32 -14.09
CA ARG A 1081 22.40 41.86 -15.43
C ARG A 1081 23.62 42.30 -16.25
N THR A 1082 24.66 42.82 -15.59
CA THR A 1082 25.77 43.55 -16.24
C THR A 1082 27.18 43.12 -15.84
N LEU A 1083 27.35 42.02 -15.10
CA LEU A 1083 28.68 41.68 -14.58
C LEU A 1083 29.60 41.06 -15.65
N ARG A 1084 30.51 41.90 -16.16
CA ARG A 1084 31.85 41.52 -16.65
C ARG A 1084 32.60 40.78 -15.52
N LYS A 1085 32.36 39.49 -15.35
CA LYS A 1085 33.33 38.47 -14.91
C LYS A 1085 32.68 37.10 -14.84
#